data_AF-K1PV35-F1
#
_entry.id   AF-K1PV35-F1
#
_cell.length_a   1.000
_cell.length_b   1.000
_cell.length_c   1.000
_cell.angle_alpha   90.00
_cell.angle_beta   90.00
_cell.angle_gamma   90.00
#
_symmetry.space_group_name_H-M   'P 1'
#
loop_
_entity.id
_entity.type
_entity.pdbx_description
1 polymer ?
#
loop_
_entity_poly.entity_id
_entity_poly.type
_entity_poly.pdbx_seq_one_letter_code
_entity_poly.pdbx_strand_id
1 'polypeptide(L)'
;MKAPNHFQAVNLLTQQPNVPPPARSRYRKFDIYRDVGQFRFIDEHAISVASQDHKTFRDLIWHLVYSQNYQSDLDKARAIFRWMTCKNMYTISFANAPKGSPEEVLESFKNKKGTYARIYETLCGYAGLFCTVLTGFAKGLDYRPGDKFKGTEYNHSWNAVYIDNNWYLVDSHWATRYLISEKNMPENLVYEYDDFYFMTDPEQLIYSHWSQREKWQLLSRPLSLSEFEDLPLVKSYFFKCGMYFMSHQKGVVPTQKGKIAITVGFVKPTNFTYKIVFAENGDETFKGQKLKSYALQETSYNEVTFILRAPKSGPYYFTIFAQLLTGDIGVKNVFTASAEYKIIADSAASDAVPLPNCSDSNWGPGIPVDQLGLEPSQKDAIITTADGKVQMEFKKNRPAYILCKLRKPGMRDEDLERYVSDREQGDSIVVTANLPVPGEYGLEIYGNDPAKDGDTYTHVCQYFVHFAQPTEQASAFYQEAPKRRQVPPAQQAYITNGYNPDSAGLSQNMANMNMGGPGFGGEIDLDSLPPPPPELLQQQYLYGTVPDSRQQGVYSQFATPQGQASQGFTPGTGNVQMPPPQKAGVTNVPPSKPIQVEKRSVGQQPPTAPSTFKLVPVRTEQEKPPPPVAPPAGPSNLKPSLDQIDRQVLHTVDDHAIQVSKSEHPSFRELVWDLIFSKHISNELEKVR
;
A
#
# COMPACT_ATOMS: atom_id res chain seq x y z
N MET A 1 -9.98 4.68 -33.68
CA MET A 1 -9.48 5.73 -34.62
C MET A 1 -8.75 5.06 -35.78
N LYS A 2 -8.88 5.57 -37.02
CA LYS A 2 -8.09 5.06 -38.18
C LYS A 2 -6.80 5.85 -38.34
N ALA A 3 -5.71 5.17 -38.69
CA ALA A 3 -4.44 5.82 -38.95
C ALA A 3 -4.43 6.54 -40.31
N PRO A 4 -3.92 7.79 -40.41
CA PRO A 4 -3.85 8.56 -41.65
C PRO A 4 -3.10 7.81 -42.75
N ASN A 5 -3.51 7.90 -44.01
CA ASN A 5 -2.95 7.06 -45.10
C ASN A 5 -1.41 7.10 -45.23
N HIS A 6 -0.77 8.20 -44.86
CA HIS A 6 0.69 8.36 -44.91
C HIS A 6 1.44 7.67 -43.74
N PHE A 7 0.74 7.30 -42.66
CA PHE A 7 1.37 6.64 -41.52
C PHE A 7 1.78 5.20 -41.86
N GLN A 8 3.04 4.88 -41.59
CA GLN A 8 3.59 3.54 -41.71
C GLN A 8 4.11 3.09 -40.34
N ALA A 9 3.59 1.97 -39.85
CA ALA A 9 4.10 1.35 -38.64
C ALA A 9 5.37 0.57 -39.02
N VAL A 10 6.54 1.07 -38.58
CA VAL A 10 7.83 0.39 -38.81
C VAL A 10 8.41 -0.03 -37.47
N ASN A 11 8.92 -1.25 -37.40
CA ASN A 11 9.55 -1.77 -36.20
C ASN A 11 10.98 -1.25 -36.08
N LEU A 12 11.37 -0.72 -34.92
CA LEU A 12 12.72 -0.21 -34.69
C LEU A 12 13.79 -1.26 -34.95
N LEU A 13 13.58 -2.53 -34.57
CA LEU A 13 14.57 -3.59 -34.74
C LEU A 13 14.81 -3.97 -36.21
N THR A 14 13.87 -3.67 -37.10
CA THR A 14 14.10 -3.86 -38.54
C THR A 14 14.95 -2.72 -39.13
N GLN A 15 14.94 -1.54 -38.52
CA GLN A 15 15.73 -0.37 -38.93
C GLN A 15 17.10 -0.32 -38.25
N GLN A 16 17.16 -0.67 -36.97
CA GLN A 16 18.32 -0.62 -36.10
C GLN A 16 18.44 -1.95 -35.34
N PRO A 17 19.11 -2.96 -35.92
CA PRO A 17 19.17 -4.30 -35.31
C PRO A 17 20.06 -4.36 -34.06
N ASN A 18 20.91 -3.37 -33.85
CA ASN A 18 21.85 -3.33 -32.73
C ASN A 18 21.19 -2.79 -31.47
N VAL A 19 20.69 -3.69 -30.64
CA VAL A 19 20.15 -3.37 -29.31
C VAL A 19 21.29 -2.89 -28.39
N PRO A 20 21.10 -1.79 -27.63
CA PRO A 20 22.09 -1.36 -26.63
C PRO A 20 22.45 -2.49 -25.65
N PRO A 21 23.72 -2.62 -25.25
CA PRO A 21 24.12 -3.67 -24.30
C PRO A 21 23.42 -3.46 -22.94
N PRO A 22 23.19 -4.55 -22.17
CA PRO A 22 22.63 -4.43 -20.84
C PRO A 22 23.58 -3.63 -19.93
N ALA A 23 23.02 -2.62 -19.27
CA ALA A 23 23.72 -1.77 -18.33
C ALA A 23 22.73 -1.32 -17.25
N ARG A 24 23.20 -1.24 -16.00
CA ARG A 24 22.42 -0.70 -14.89
C ARG A 24 22.01 0.74 -15.22
N SER A 25 20.76 1.08 -14.90
CA SER A 25 20.26 2.45 -15.07
C SER A 25 21.04 3.43 -14.19
N ARG A 26 21.28 4.62 -14.72
CA ARG A 26 21.88 5.74 -13.96
C ARG A 26 20.89 6.36 -12.99
N TYR A 27 19.62 6.31 -13.34
CA TYR A 27 18.52 6.88 -12.59
C TYR A 27 17.59 5.75 -12.13
N ARG A 28 17.01 5.92 -10.95
CA ARG A 28 15.97 5.03 -10.43
C ARG A 28 14.61 5.50 -10.89
N LYS A 29 13.59 4.65 -10.73
CA LYS A 29 12.18 5.00 -10.98
C LYS A 29 11.81 6.35 -10.36
N PHE A 30 12.19 6.53 -9.10
CA PHE A 30 11.89 7.71 -8.31
C PHE A 30 12.56 9.00 -8.82
N ASP A 31 13.74 8.88 -9.43
CA ASP A 31 14.46 10.03 -10.01
C ASP A 31 13.76 10.55 -11.27
N ILE A 32 13.01 9.67 -11.95
CA ILE A 32 12.34 9.97 -13.23
C ILE A 32 10.96 10.52 -12.98
N TYR A 33 10.14 9.76 -12.24
CA TYR A 33 8.83 10.23 -11.88
C TYR A 33 8.55 10.07 -10.40
N ARG A 34 8.13 11.23 -9.95
CA ARG A 34 7.18 11.58 -8.95
C ARG A 34 6.08 10.57 -8.59
N ASP A 35 4.89 11.14 -8.69
CA ASP A 35 3.61 10.52 -8.52
C ASP A 35 3.14 9.88 -9.83
N VAL A 36 2.49 8.72 -9.75
CA VAL A 36 1.84 8.07 -10.90
C VAL A 36 0.75 8.97 -11.49
N GLY A 37 0.15 9.84 -10.68
CA GLY A 37 -0.81 10.87 -11.13
C GLY A 37 -0.27 11.79 -12.23
N GLN A 38 1.05 11.90 -12.40
CA GLN A 38 1.67 12.64 -13.51
C GLN A 38 1.33 12.04 -14.88
N PHE A 39 1.05 10.74 -14.93
CA PHE A 39 0.66 10.03 -16.15
C PHE A 39 -0.84 10.03 -16.40
N ARG A 40 -1.66 10.73 -15.60
CA ARG A 40 -3.13 10.67 -15.67
C ARG A 40 -3.68 10.76 -17.10
N PHE A 41 -3.24 11.75 -17.88
CA PHE A 41 -3.75 11.92 -19.25
C PHE A 41 -3.34 10.79 -20.20
N ILE A 42 -2.11 10.28 -20.05
CA ILE A 42 -1.59 9.14 -20.83
C ILE A 42 -2.35 7.88 -20.46
N ASP A 43 -2.61 7.70 -19.16
CA ASP A 43 -3.33 6.54 -18.64
C ASP A 43 -4.79 6.55 -19.08
N GLU A 44 -5.48 7.68 -18.95
CA GLU A 44 -6.87 7.86 -19.41
C GLU A 44 -6.97 7.60 -20.93
N HIS A 45 -6.01 8.08 -21.71
CA HIS A 45 -5.93 7.78 -23.14
C HIS A 45 -5.75 6.27 -23.39
N ALA A 46 -4.76 5.63 -22.77
CA ALA A 46 -4.48 4.21 -22.95
C ALA A 46 -5.67 3.32 -22.55
N ILE A 47 -6.36 3.67 -21.45
CA ILE A 47 -7.58 3.01 -20.99
C ILE A 47 -8.69 3.15 -22.04
N SER A 48 -8.91 4.36 -22.57
CA SER A 48 -9.90 4.61 -23.63
C SER A 48 -9.59 3.85 -24.92
N VAL A 49 -8.32 3.71 -25.29
CA VAL A 49 -7.90 2.89 -26.44
C VAL A 49 -8.13 1.41 -26.16
N ALA A 50 -7.87 0.94 -24.94
CA ALA A 50 -8.05 -0.46 -24.54
C ALA A 50 -9.52 -0.91 -24.58
N SER A 51 -10.46 0.00 -24.31
CA SER A 51 -11.91 -0.29 -24.42
C SER A 51 -12.43 -0.34 -25.85
N GLN A 52 -11.59 -0.08 -26.85
CA GLN A 52 -11.95 -0.12 -28.27
C GLN A 52 -11.31 -1.32 -28.96
N ASP A 53 -11.94 -1.76 -30.06
CA ASP A 53 -11.37 -2.74 -30.97
C ASP A 53 -10.84 -2.07 -32.23
N HIS A 54 -9.73 -2.60 -32.74
CA HIS A 54 -9.04 -2.08 -33.90
C HIS A 54 -8.91 -3.20 -34.93
N LYS A 55 -9.32 -2.91 -36.18
CA LYS A 55 -9.30 -3.91 -37.25
C LYS A 55 -7.88 -4.30 -37.68
N THR A 56 -6.89 -3.43 -37.46
CA THR A 56 -5.50 -3.64 -37.86
C THR A 56 -4.55 -3.20 -36.74
N PHE A 57 -3.37 -3.80 -36.66
CA PHE A 57 -2.33 -3.36 -35.71
C PHE A 57 -1.90 -1.92 -36.00
N ARG A 58 -1.85 -1.54 -37.27
CA ARG A 58 -1.52 -0.18 -37.71
C ARG A 58 -2.44 0.87 -37.10
N ASP A 59 -3.75 0.62 -37.09
CA ASP A 59 -4.72 1.53 -36.47
C ASP A 59 -4.58 1.54 -34.95
N LEU A 60 -4.29 0.40 -34.33
CA LEU A 60 -4.04 0.28 -32.90
C LEU A 60 -2.83 1.13 -32.48
N ILE A 61 -1.65 0.89 -33.08
CA ILE A 61 -0.42 1.57 -32.67
C ILE A 61 -0.48 3.07 -32.94
N TRP A 62 -1.11 3.49 -34.05
CA TRP A 62 -1.38 4.90 -34.30
C TRP A 62 -2.25 5.50 -33.22
N HIS A 63 -3.39 4.88 -32.91
CA HIS A 63 -4.31 5.41 -31.93
C HIS A 63 -3.64 5.52 -30.56
N LEU A 64 -2.91 4.48 -30.14
CA LEU A 64 -2.31 4.37 -28.82
C LEU A 64 -1.11 5.30 -28.60
N VAL A 65 -0.26 5.50 -29.61
CA VAL A 65 1.05 6.17 -29.44
C VAL A 65 1.15 7.46 -30.25
N TYR A 66 0.86 7.39 -31.55
CA TYR A 66 1.18 8.49 -32.47
C TYR A 66 0.09 9.58 -32.52
N SER A 67 -1.17 9.23 -32.24
CA SER A 67 -2.29 10.18 -32.29
C SER A 67 -2.20 11.31 -31.26
N GLN A 68 -1.53 11.04 -30.14
CA GLN A 68 -1.30 12.01 -29.05
C GLN A 68 0.01 12.79 -29.23
N ASN A 69 0.80 12.49 -30.26
CA ASN A 69 2.09 13.13 -30.52
C ASN A 69 3.06 13.07 -29.32
N TYR A 70 3.16 11.90 -28.66
CA TYR A 70 4.09 11.70 -27.54
C TYR A 70 5.53 11.93 -27.98
N GLN A 71 6.22 12.86 -27.30
CA GLN A 71 7.60 13.23 -27.64
C GLN A 71 8.63 12.38 -26.89
N SER A 72 8.37 12.05 -25.62
CA SER A 72 9.30 11.28 -24.80
C SER A 72 9.13 9.77 -24.98
N ASP A 73 10.21 9.02 -24.80
CA ASP A 73 10.16 7.56 -24.81
C ASP A 73 9.41 7.00 -23.59
N LEU A 74 9.48 7.73 -22.46
CA LEU A 74 8.73 7.43 -21.25
C LEU A 74 7.22 7.42 -21.49
N ASP A 75 6.68 8.45 -22.16
CA ASP A 75 5.24 8.56 -22.45
C ASP A 75 4.74 7.42 -23.33
N LYS A 76 5.52 7.06 -24.36
CA LYS A 76 5.21 5.93 -25.25
C LYS A 76 5.23 4.61 -24.48
N ALA A 77 6.26 4.37 -23.68
CA ALA A 77 6.40 3.16 -22.86
C ALA A 77 5.26 3.06 -21.83
N ARG A 78 4.87 4.20 -21.24
CA ARG A 78 3.75 4.31 -20.30
C ARG A 78 2.42 4.01 -20.96
N ALA A 79 2.12 4.61 -22.12
CA ALA A 79 0.89 4.37 -22.85
C ALA A 79 0.72 2.88 -23.20
N ILE A 80 1.79 2.25 -23.69
CA ILE A 80 1.80 0.82 -24.02
C ILE A 80 1.60 -0.03 -22.75
N PHE A 81 2.33 0.28 -21.68
CA PHE A 81 2.21 -0.46 -20.42
C PHE A 81 0.79 -0.37 -19.87
N ARG A 82 0.21 0.84 -19.81
CA ARG A 82 -1.15 1.01 -19.30
C ARG A 82 -2.18 0.30 -20.17
N TRP A 83 -2.06 0.40 -21.49
CA TRP A 83 -2.95 -0.32 -22.41
C TRP A 83 -2.89 -1.84 -22.19
N MET A 84 -1.70 -2.41 -22.02
CA MET A 84 -1.50 -3.82 -21.71
C MET A 84 -2.20 -4.24 -20.42
N THR A 85 -2.18 -3.39 -19.38
CA THR A 85 -2.83 -3.70 -18.09
C THR A 85 -4.34 -3.60 -18.09
N CYS A 86 -4.94 -3.03 -19.14
CA CYS A 86 -6.39 -2.82 -19.23
C CYS A 86 -7.06 -3.61 -20.35
N LYS A 87 -6.34 -3.94 -21.43
CA LYS A 87 -6.90 -4.70 -22.55
C LYS A 87 -6.97 -6.18 -22.18
N ASN A 88 -8.14 -6.78 -22.38
CA ASN A 88 -8.30 -8.22 -22.25
C ASN A 88 -7.61 -8.94 -23.42
N MET A 89 -6.42 -9.48 -23.18
CA MET A 89 -5.64 -10.22 -24.18
C MET A 89 -6.31 -11.52 -24.64
N TYR A 90 -7.28 -12.07 -23.89
CA TYR A 90 -8.02 -13.27 -24.31
C TYR A 90 -9.10 -12.99 -25.37
N THR A 91 -9.49 -11.73 -25.57
CA THR A 91 -10.56 -11.37 -26.52
C THR A 91 -10.06 -10.57 -27.72
N ILE A 92 -8.82 -10.05 -27.70
CA ILE A 92 -8.24 -9.23 -28.78
C ILE A 92 -8.24 -9.90 -30.16
N SER A 93 -8.88 -9.29 -31.16
CA SER A 93 -8.89 -9.80 -32.53
C SER A 93 -8.70 -8.70 -33.56
N PHE A 94 -8.05 -9.04 -34.66
CA PHE A 94 -7.86 -8.21 -35.84
C PHE A 94 -8.63 -8.80 -37.02
N ALA A 95 -8.78 -8.02 -38.10
CA ALA A 95 -9.46 -8.47 -39.32
C ALA A 95 -8.65 -9.53 -40.09
N ASN A 96 -7.33 -9.49 -39.97
CA ASN A 96 -6.41 -10.45 -40.56
C ASN A 96 -5.12 -10.51 -39.71
N ALA A 97 -4.60 -11.70 -39.46
CA ALA A 97 -3.37 -11.94 -38.71
C ALA A 97 -2.44 -12.90 -39.48
N PRO A 98 -1.77 -12.43 -40.54
CA PRO A 98 -0.83 -13.25 -41.30
C PRO A 98 0.34 -13.73 -40.43
N LYS A 99 0.92 -14.88 -40.78
CA LYS A 99 2.10 -15.43 -40.11
C LYS A 99 3.26 -14.42 -40.13
N GLY A 100 3.85 -14.17 -38.96
CA GLY A 100 4.94 -13.21 -38.74
C GLY A 100 4.48 -11.76 -38.55
N SER A 101 3.17 -11.47 -38.59
CA SER A 101 2.64 -10.12 -38.39
C SER A 101 2.53 -9.77 -36.89
N PRO A 102 2.52 -8.48 -36.52
CA PRO A 102 2.27 -8.08 -35.14
C PRO A 102 0.87 -8.48 -34.66
N GLU A 103 -0.14 -8.54 -35.54
CA GLU A 103 -1.47 -9.06 -35.21
C GLU A 103 -1.41 -10.52 -34.74
N GLU A 104 -0.65 -11.39 -35.42
CA GLU A 104 -0.47 -12.80 -34.98
C GLU A 104 0.14 -12.86 -33.57
N VAL A 105 1.14 -12.00 -33.28
CA VAL A 105 1.77 -11.95 -31.97
C VAL A 105 0.77 -11.57 -30.88
N LEU A 106 -0.04 -10.53 -31.11
CA LEU A 106 -1.06 -10.08 -30.15
C LEU A 106 -2.17 -11.12 -29.95
N GLU A 107 -2.61 -11.80 -31.02
CA GLU A 107 -3.62 -12.86 -30.94
C GLU A 107 -3.09 -14.17 -30.36
N SER A 108 -1.77 -14.41 -30.40
CA SER A 108 -1.17 -15.67 -29.94
C SER A 108 -1.41 -15.96 -28.45
N PHE A 109 -1.68 -14.93 -27.64
CA PHE A 109 -2.02 -15.09 -26.22
C PHE A 109 -3.34 -15.84 -26.02
N LYS A 110 -4.34 -15.62 -26.88
CA LYS A 110 -5.63 -16.34 -26.86
C LYS A 110 -5.45 -17.85 -26.90
N ASN A 111 -4.46 -18.28 -27.67
CA ASN A 111 -4.16 -19.69 -27.92
C ASN A 111 -3.10 -20.25 -26.96
N LYS A 112 -2.76 -19.52 -25.88
CA LYS A 112 -1.70 -19.87 -24.92
C LYS A 112 -0.32 -20.09 -25.55
N LYS A 113 -0.07 -19.48 -26.71
CA LYS A 113 1.21 -19.56 -27.43
C LYS A 113 2.09 -18.32 -27.24
N GLY A 114 1.48 -17.18 -26.92
CA GLY A 114 2.16 -15.91 -26.67
C GLY A 114 2.33 -15.60 -25.19
N THR A 115 3.23 -14.65 -24.89
CA THR A 115 3.41 -14.08 -23.55
C THR A 115 3.14 -12.58 -23.59
N TYR A 116 2.73 -12.00 -22.45
CA TYR A 116 2.62 -10.55 -22.27
C TYR A 116 3.93 -9.85 -22.65
N ALA A 117 5.07 -10.43 -22.30
CA ALA A 117 6.37 -9.85 -22.58
C ALA A 117 6.65 -9.70 -24.07
N ARG A 118 6.28 -10.69 -24.89
CA ARG A 118 6.46 -10.64 -26.35
C ARG A 118 5.52 -9.62 -27.01
N ILE A 119 4.32 -9.47 -26.49
CA ILE A 119 3.37 -8.45 -26.96
C ILE A 119 3.88 -7.04 -26.62
N TYR A 120 4.33 -6.82 -25.39
CA TYR A 120 4.89 -5.54 -24.95
C TYR A 120 6.11 -5.14 -25.79
N GLU A 121 7.04 -6.07 -26.02
CA GLU A 121 8.21 -5.85 -26.89
C GLU A 121 7.81 -5.50 -28.32
N THR A 122 6.79 -6.18 -28.87
CA THR A 122 6.29 -5.91 -30.23
C THR A 122 5.73 -4.49 -30.33
N LEU A 123 4.87 -4.09 -29.38
CA LEU A 123 4.33 -2.72 -29.33
C LEU A 123 5.43 -1.68 -29.17
N CYS A 124 6.41 -1.92 -28.29
CA CYS A 124 7.58 -1.04 -28.10
C CYS A 124 8.38 -0.86 -29.39
N GLY A 125 8.68 -1.96 -30.08
CA GLY A 125 9.41 -1.91 -31.35
C GLY A 125 8.71 -1.03 -32.39
N TYR A 126 7.39 -1.14 -32.54
CA TYR A 126 6.61 -0.29 -33.46
C TYR A 126 6.35 1.14 -32.95
N ALA A 127 6.62 1.42 -31.67
CA ALA A 127 6.63 2.75 -31.08
C ALA A 127 8.00 3.44 -31.13
N GLY A 128 9.01 2.78 -31.72
CA GLY A 128 10.36 3.31 -31.78
C GLY A 128 11.16 3.14 -30.49
N LEU A 129 10.83 2.17 -29.65
CA LEU A 129 11.52 1.87 -28.39
C LEU A 129 12.30 0.57 -28.48
N PHE A 130 13.56 0.56 -28.03
CA PHE A 130 14.25 -0.70 -27.79
C PHE A 130 13.64 -1.39 -26.58
N CYS A 131 13.24 -2.64 -26.76
CA CYS A 131 12.72 -3.49 -25.71
C CYS A 131 13.28 -4.90 -25.90
N THR A 132 13.53 -5.60 -24.80
CA THR A 132 14.06 -6.97 -24.81
C THR A 132 13.23 -7.84 -23.88
N VAL A 133 12.74 -8.97 -24.39
CA VAL A 133 12.15 -10.02 -23.55
C VAL A 133 13.22 -10.68 -22.68
N LEU A 134 12.96 -10.72 -21.38
CA LEU A 134 13.73 -11.44 -20.39
C LEU A 134 12.98 -12.71 -19.99
N THR A 135 13.73 -13.77 -19.69
CA THR A 135 13.18 -15.06 -19.27
C THR A 135 13.98 -15.57 -18.08
N GLY A 136 13.30 -16.22 -17.13
CA GLY A 136 13.93 -16.74 -15.94
C GLY A 136 12.93 -17.27 -14.92
N PHE A 137 13.35 -17.32 -13.66
CA PHE A 137 12.51 -17.80 -12.57
C PHE A 137 11.82 -16.65 -11.86
N ALA A 138 10.55 -16.84 -11.54
CA ALA A 138 9.79 -15.94 -10.71
C ALA A 138 9.15 -16.65 -9.52
N LYS A 139 9.16 -15.99 -8.35
CA LYS A 139 8.51 -16.47 -7.11
C LYS A 139 7.00 -16.20 -7.17
N GLY A 140 6.31 -17.02 -7.97
CA GLY A 140 4.89 -16.92 -8.28
C GLY A 140 3.95 -17.24 -7.11
N LEU A 141 2.72 -17.67 -7.43
CA LEU A 141 1.68 -17.96 -6.43
C LEU A 141 2.02 -19.16 -5.54
N ASP A 142 2.61 -20.19 -6.13
CA ASP A 142 2.87 -21.47 -5.44
C ASP A 142 4.25 -21.53 -4.76
N TYR A 143 5.10 -20.51 -4.95
CA TYR A 143 6.42 -20.46 -4.33
C TYR A 143 6.32 -20.17 -2.83
N ARG A 144 7.08 -20.92 -2.03
CA ARG A 144 7.29 -20.67 -0.60
C ARG A 144 8.78 -20.47 -0.28
N PRO A 145 9.12 -19.69 0.77
CA PRO A 145 10.51 -19.56 1.19
C PRO A 145 11.16 -20.93 1.46
N GLY A 146 12.34 -21.16 0.88
CA GLY A 146 13.05 -22.44 0.95
C GLY A 146 12.74 -23.42 -0.18
N ASP A 147 11.81 -23.11 -1.08
CA ASP A 147 11.65 -23.85 -2.33
C ASP A 147 12.87 -23.66 -3.23
N LYS A 148 13.14 -24.67 -4.06
CA LYS A 148 14.25 -24.68 -5.00
C LYS A 148 13.71 -24.85 -6.42
N PHE A 149 14.15 -23.99 -7.33
CA PHE A 149 13.86 -24.11 -8.75
C PHE A 149 14.69 -25.27 -9.33
N LYS A 150 14.13 -25.99 -10.30
CA LYS A 150 14.78 -27.15 -10.92
C LYS A 150 14.76 -27.02 -12.44
N GLY A 151 15.81 -27.52 -13.08
CA GLY A 151 15.93 -27.58 -14.53
C GLY A 151 16.06 -26.21 -15.19
N THR A 152 15.75 -26.15 -16.48
CA THR A 152 15.79 -24.93 -17.31
C THR A 152 14.39 -24.51 -17.79
N GLU A 153 13.35 -25.06 -17.17
CA GLU A 153 11.95 -24.71 -17.45
C GLU A 153 11.61 -23.42 -16.71
N TYR A 154 12.05 -22.31 -17.28
CA TYR A 154 11.76 -20.98 -16.76
C TYR A 154 10.25 -20.72 -16.74
N ASN A 155 9.74 -20.35 -15.57
CA ASN A 155 8.32 -20.23 -15.33
C ASN A 155 7.75 -18.84 -15.66
N HIS A 156 8.58 -17.87 -16.06
CA HIS A 156 8.12 -16.51 -16.32
C HIS A 156 8.97 -15.72 -17.33
N SER A 157 8.36 -14.68 -17.90
CA SER A 157 8.99 -13.74 -18.83
C SER A 157 8.48 -12.31 -18.62
N TRP A 158 9.38 -11.34 -18.65
CA TRP A 158 9.11 -9.90 -18.50
C TRP A 158 10.00 -9.11 -19.47
N ASN A 159 10.09 -7.79 -19.34
CA ASN A 159 10.82 -6.95 -20.27
C ASN A 159 11.88 -6.06 -19.59
N ALA A 160 12.91 -5.71 -20.36
CA ALA A 160 13.65 -4.46 -20.18
C ALA A 160 13.31 -3.51 -21.33
N VAL A 161 13.03 -2.24 -21.04
CA VAL A 161 12.76 -1.18 -22.03
C VAL A 161 13.84 -0.09 -21.92
N TYR A 162 14.31 0.40 -23.06
CA TYR A 162 15.32 1.44 -23.14
C TYR A 162 14.65 2.81 -23.23
N ILE A 163 14.85 3.65 -22.23
CA ILE A 163 14.27 5.00 -22.12
C ILE A 163 15.40 5.96 -21.75
N ASP A 164 15.55 7.04 -22.52
CA ASP A 164 16.53 8.11 -22.27
C ASP A 164 17.94 7.57 -21.93
N ASN A 165 18.44 6.67 -22.78
CA ASN A 165 19.74 6.00 -22.66
C ASN A 165 19.92 5.05 -21.46
N ASN A 166 18.84 4.58 -20.84
CA ASN A 166 18.87 3.69 -19.68
C ASN A 166 17.91 2.50 -19.84
N TRP A 167 18.25 1.35 -19.27
CA TRP A 167 17.39 0.17 -19.24
C TRP A 167 16.53 0.13 -17.97
N TYR A 168 15.23 -0.06 -18.13
CA TYR A 168 14.27 -0.21 -17.03
C TYR A 168 13.49 -1.51 -17.13
N LEU A 169 13.27 -2.17 -15.99
CA LEU A 169 12.53 -3.44 -15.95
C LEU A 169 11.02 -3.18 -15.91
N VAL A 170 10.28 -3.93 -16.71
CA VAL A 170 8.83 -3.81 -16.83
C VAL A 170 8.21 -5.20 -16.84
N ASP A 171 7.17 -5.41 -16.02
CA ASP A 171 6.33 -6.61 -16.08
C ASP A 171 4.85 -6.23 -16.18
N SER A 172 4.38 -6.12 -17.42
CA SER A 172 2.96 -5.86 -17.72
C SER A 172 2.03 -7.00 -17.32
N HIS A 173 2.51 -8.25 -17.18
CA HIS A 173 1.68 -9.37 -16.78
C HIS A 173 1.37 -9.30 -15.28
N TRP A 174 2.39 -9.15 -14.43
CA TRP A 174 2.21 -9.05 -12.98
C TRP A 174 1.60 -7.71 -12.55
N ALA A 175 1.73 -6.66 -13.37
CA ALA A 175 0.96 -5.43 -13.21
C ALA A 175 -0.56 -5.62 -13.41
N THR A 176 -0.95 -6.68 -14.13
CA THR A 176 -2.33 -7.04 -14.45
C THR A 176 -2.83 -8.08 -13.45
N ARG A 177 -3.32 -7.65 -12.27
CA ARG A 177 -3.87 -8.62 -11.31
C ARG A 177 -5.29 -9.01 -11.69
N TYR A 178 -5.47 -10.27 -12.07
CA TYR A 178 -6.78 -10.87 -12.28
C TYR A 178 -7.42 -11.18 -10.92
N LEU A 179 -8.41 -10.40 -10.48
CA LEU A 179 -9.27 -10.86 -9.39
C LEU A 179 -10.26 -11.87 -9.98
N ILE A 180 -10.00 -13.15 -9.74
CA ILE A 180 -10.95 -14.22 -10.03
C ILE A 180 -12.01 -14.17 -8.93
N SER A 181 -13.25 -13.82 -9.30
CA SER A 181 -14.41 -14.00 -8.42
C SER A 181 -14.61 -15.51 -8.15
N GLU A 182 -14.89 -15.90 -6.89
CA GLU A 182 -15.17 -17.29 -6.48
C GLU A 182 -16.30 -17.96 -7.29
N LYS A 183 -17.15 -17.15 -7.94
CA LYS A 183 -18.04 -17.64 -9.01
C LYS A 183 -17.28 -17.52 -10.32
N ASN A 184 -16.85 -18.67 -10.86
CA ASN A 184 -16.24 -18.89 -12.17
C ASN A 184 -17.10 -18.33 -13.33
N MET A 185 -17.25 -17.01 -13.42
CA MET A 185 -17.89 -16.31 -14.53
C MET A 185 -16.80 -15.48 -15.22
N PRO A 186 -16.49 -15.73 -16.51
CA PRO A 186 -15.45 -15.02 -17.25
C PRO A 186 -15.70 -13.51 -17.44
N GLU A 187 -16.84 -12.98 -16.97
CA GLU A 187 -17.21 -11.56 -17.07
C GLU A 187 -16.85 -10.72 -15.83
N ASN A 188 -16.41 -11.34 -14.72
CA ASN A 188 -16.08 -10.65 -13.46
C ASN A 188 -14.57 -10.53 -13.18
N LEU A 189 -13.74 -10.34 -14.21
CA LEU A 189 -12.32 -10.03 -14.03
C LEU A 189 -12.15 -8.59 -13.55
N VAL A 190 -12.03 -8.40 -12.24
CA VAL A 190 -11.61 -7.09 -11.71
C VAL A 190 -10.08 -7.01 -11.83
N TYR A 191 -9.60 -6.32 -12.86
CA TYR A 191 -8.18 -5.95 -12.97
C TYR A 191 -7.73 -5.02 -11.84
N GLU A 192 -7.06 -5.54 -10.82
CA GLU A 192 -6.27 -4.69 -9.94
C GLU A 192 -4.97 -4.32 -10.67
N TYR A 193 -4.65 -3.02 -10.67
CA TYR A 193 -3.50 -2.48 -11.39
C TYR A 193 -2.36 -2.22 -10.39
N ASP A 194 -1.16 -2.71 -10.70
CA ASP A 194 0.02 -2.50 -9.86
C ASP A 194 1.16 -1.79 -10.60
N ASP A 195 1.28 -0.48 -10.39
CA ASP A 195 2.36 0.35 -10.97
C ASP A 195 3.76 -0.08 -10.51
N PHE A 196 3.89 -0.85 -9.43
CA PHE A 196 5.20 -1.33 -8.96
C PHE A 196 6.01 -1.95 -10.10
N TYR A 197 5.36 -2.68 -11.01
CA TYR A 197 5.97 -3.39 -12.13
C TYR A 197 6.26 -2.53 -13.37
N PHE A 198 6.02 -1.21 -13.34
CA PHE A 198 6.50 -0.28 -14.37
C PHE A 198 7.81 0.37 -13.91
N MET A 199 8.88 0.16 -14.68
CA MET A 199 10.21 0.69 -14.39
C MET A 199 10.72 0.31 -12.99
N THR A 200 10.45 -0.91 -12.52
CA THR A 200 10.88 -1.36 -11.20
C THR A 200 12.39 -1.33 -11.08
N ASP A 201 12.90 -0.78 -9.98
CA ASP A 201 14.33 -0.81 -9.69
C ASP A 201 14.83 -2.27 -9.59
N PRO A 202 15.98 -2.63 -10.21
CA PRO A 202 16.53 -3.99 -10.18
C PRO A 202 16.67 -4.57 -8.77
N GLU A 203 17.07 -3.75 -7.80
CA GLU A 203 17.25 -4.12 -6.40
C GLU A 203 15.93 -4.48 -5.70
N GLN A 204 14.79 -4.05 -6.24
CA GLN A 204 13.46 -4.42 -5.74
C GLN A 204 12.92 -5.62 -6.51
N LEU A 205 13.06 -5.64 -7.84
CA LEU A 205 12.50 -6.71 -8.68
C LEU A 205 13.18 -8.06 -8.42
N ILE A 206 14.48 -8.08 -8.08
CA ILE A 206 15.26 -9.30 -7.81
C ILE A 206 14.66 -10.17 -6.69
N TYR A 207 13.89 -9.61 -5.76
CA TYR A 207 13.20 -10.41 -4.73
C TYR A 207 12.14 -11.36 -5.30
N SER A 208 11.71 -11.13 -6.54
CA SER A 208 10.67 -11.91 -7.19
C SER A 208 11.04 -12.43 -8.57
N HIS A 209 11.98 -11.79 -9.28
CA HIS A 209 12.37 -12.14 -10.65
C HIS A 209 13.89 -12.36 -10.76
N TRP A 210 14.30 -13.54 -11.19
CA TRP A 210 15.69 -13.88 -11.46
C TRP A 210 15.88 -14.17 -12.96
N SER A 211 16.72 -13.39 -13.64
CA SER A 211 16.99 -13.56 -15.06
C SER A 211 18.01 -14.66 -15.33
N GLN A 212 17.74 -15.53 -16.31
CA GLN A 212 18.68 -16.57 -16.75
C GLN A 212 20.00 -15.98 -17.29
N ARG A 213 19.97 -14.74 -17.79
CA ARG A 213 21.13 -14.03 -18.30
C ARG A 213 21.57 -13.03 -17.24
N GLU A 214 22.64 -13.34 -16.52
CA GLU A 214 23.11 -12.58 -15.36
C GLU A 214 23.20 -11.06 -15.58
N LYS A 215 23.72 -10.62 -16.73
CA LYS A 215 23.83 -9.19 -17.08
C LYS A 215 22.49 -8.47 -17.17
N TRP A 216 21.41 -9.19 -17.47
CA TRP A 216 20.05 -8.66 -17.55
C TRP A 216 19.32 -8.60 -16.21
N GLN A 217 19.96 -9.01 -15.12
CA GLN A 217 19.49 -8.65 -13.79
C GLN A 217 19.67 -7.15 -13.52
N LEU A 218 20.54 -6.46 -14.28
CA LEU A 218 20.81 -5.01 -14.17
C LEU A 218 21.29 -4.55 -12.78
N LEU A 219 21.71 -5.50 -11.94
CA LEU A 219 22.33 -5.25 -10.64
C LEU A 219 23.80 -4.89 -10.80
N SER A 220 24.36 -4.20 -9.80
CA SER A 220 25.81 -3.99 -9.70
C SER A 220 26.57 -5.31 -9.56
N ARG A 221 26.00 -6.25 -8.78
CA ARG A 221 26.42 -7.64 -8.66
C ARG A 221 25.21 -8.53 -8.93
N PRO A 222 25.19 -9.28 -10.05
CA PRO A 222 24.17 -10.29 -10.29
C PRO A 222 24.16 -11.34 -9.18
N LEU A 223 22.96 -11.81 -8.80
CA LEU A 223 22.79 -12.93 -7.89
C LEU A 223 22.82 -14.25 -8.66
N SER A 224 23.47 -15.25 -8.08
CA SER A 224 23.29 -16.64 -8.47
C SER A 224 21.87 -17.13 -8.15
N LEU A 225 21.46 -18.24 -8.76
CA LEU A 225 20.15 -18.84 -8.49
C LEU A 225 19.99 -19.21 -7.00
N SER A 226 21.03 -19.78 -6.38
CA SER A 226 21.01 -20.15 -4.96
C SER A 226 20.80 -18.93 -4.06
N GLU A 227 21.50 -17.82 -4.33
CA GLU A 227 21.32 -16.59 -3.56
C GLU A 227 19.90 -16.02 -3.73
N PHE A 228 19.34 -16.08 -4.94
CA PHE A 228 17.97 -15.66 -5.19
C PHE A 228 16.94 -16.51 -4.43
N GLU A 229 17.11 -17.83 -4.40
CA GLU A 229 16.25 -18.76 -3.64
C GLU A 229 16.32 -18.52 -2.13
N ASP A 230 17.49 -18.10 -1.64
CA ASP A 230 17.71 -17.81 -0.23
C ASP A 230 17.09 -16.47 0.21
N LEU A 231 16.69 -15.58 -0.71
CA LEU A 231 15.95 -14.36 -0.36
C LEU A 231 14.54 -14.67 0.17
N PRO A 232 14.01 -13.86 1.12
CA PRO A 232 12.62 -13.96 1.58
C PRO A 232 11.64 -13.79 0.42
N LEU A 233 10.44 -14.32 0.59
CA LEU A 233 9.37 -14.10 -0.37
C LEU A 233 8.77 -12.71 -0.10
N VAL A 234 8.99 -11.78 -1.01
CA VAL A 234 8.51 -10.40 -0.91
C VAL A 234 7.52 -10.12 -2.02
N LYS A 235 6.46 -9.36 -1.70
CA LYS A 235 5.47 -8.88 -2.67
C LYS A 235 5.62 -7.36 -2.84
N SER A 236 5.11 -6.82 -3.94
CA SER A 236 5.17 -5.38 -4.26
C SER A 236 4.74 -4.46 -3.11
N TYR A 237 3.78 -4.91 -2.28
CA TYR A 237 3.28 -4.13 -1.14
C TYR A 237 4.35 -3.83 -0.07
N PHE A 238 5.34 -4.70 0.11
CA PHE A 238 6.49 -4.45 0.99
C PHE A 238 7.22 -3.15 0.61
N PHE A 239 7.53 -2.99 -0.68
CA PHE A 239 8.19 -1.80 -1.20
C PHE A 239 7.24 -0.59 -1.21
N LYS A 240 5.93 -0.79 -1.44
CA LYS A 240 4.93 0.29 -1.35
C LYS A 240 4.84 0.88 0.05
N CYS A 241 4.99 0.06 1.09
CA CYS A 241 5.08 0.48 2.49
C CYS A 241 6.44 1.09 2.87
N GLY A 242 7.42 1.08 1.95
CA GLY A 242 8.80 1.48 2.25
C GLY A 242 9.42 0.59 3.33
N MET A 243 9.09 -0.70 3.34
CA MET A 243 9.64 -1.68 4.28
C MET A 243 11.04 -2.11 3.86
N TYR A 244 11.85 -2.50 4.85
CA TYR A 244 13.19 -3.05 4.65
C TYR A 244 13.58 -4.00 5.78
N PHE A 245 14.46 -4.96 5.47
CA PHE A 245 14.90 -5.95 6.44
C PHE A 245 15.92 -5.35 7.41
N MET A 246 15.70 -5.52 8.71
CA MET A 246 16.64 -5.09 9.76
C MET A 246 17.36 -6.26 10.42
N SER A 247 16.66 -7.39 10.67
CA SER A 247 17.25 -8.52 11.39
C SER A 247 17.72 -9.68 10.51
N HIS A 248 16.91 -10.12 9.54
CA HIS A 248 17.14 -11.37 8.79
C HIS A 248 16.95 -11.10 7.30
N GLN A 249 18.01 -11.30 6.51
CA GLN A 249 17.96 -11.09 5.06
C GLN A 249 17.64 -12.36 4.26
N LYS A 250 17.69 -13.53 4.91
CA LYS A 250 17.36 -14.83 4.31
C LYS A 250 15.90 -15.21 4.55
N GLY A 251 15.30 -15.90 3.59
CA GLY A 251 13.92 -16.39 3.64
C GLY A 251 13.73 -17.61 4.52
N VAL A 252 14.78 -18.40 4.75
CA VAL A 252 14.77 -19.53 5.69
C VAL A 252 15.61 -19.15 6.91
N VAL A 253 15.00 -19.13 8.09
CA VAL A 253 15.64 -18.66 9.33
C VAL A 253 15.49 -19.69 10.45
N PRO A 254 16.57 -20.08 11.15
CA PRO A 254 16.50 -20.98 12.29
C PRO A 254 16.10 -20.24 13.56
N THR A 255 15.39 -20.90 14.46
CA THR A 255 15.25 -20.42 15.85
C THR A 255 16.45 -20.81 16.69
N GLN A 256 16.59 -20.17 17.85
CA GLN A 256 17.48 -20.60 18.91
C GLN A 256 16.64 -21.05 20.12
N LYS A 257 16.71 -22.33 20.49
CA LYS A 257 15.91 -22.90 21.59
C LYS A 257 14.41 -22.64 21.42
N GLY A 258 13.92 -22.75 20.19
CA GLY A 258 12.53 -22.50 19.79
C GLY A 258 12.13 -21.02 19.77
N LYS A 259 13.07 -20.07 19.88
CA LYS A 259 12.78 -18.63 19.95
C LYS A 259 13.44 -17.87 18.81
N ILE A 260 12.80 -16.81 18.33
CA ILE A 260 13.35 -15.90 17.32
C ILE A 260 12.66 -14.54 17.38
N ALA A 261 13.38 -13.46 17.09
CA ALA A 261 12.79 -12.15 16.80
C ALA A 261 13.10 -11.73 15.35
N ILE A 262 12.05 -11.38 14.60
CA ILE A 262 12.15 -10.84 13.24
C ILE A 262 11.78 -9.36 13.28
N THR A 263 12.70 -8.49 12.86
CA THR A 263 12.52 -7.04 12.83
C THR A 263 12.58 -6.52 11.40
N VAL A 264 11.57 -5.72 11.07
CA VAL A 264 11.41 -5.06 9.76
C VAL A 264 11.26 -3.57 10.00
N GLY A 265 12.07 -2.78 9.31
CA GLY A 265 11.96 -1.33 9.30
C GLY A 265 10.93 -0.87 8.27
N PHE A 266 10.36 0.30 8.47
CA PHE A 266 9.46 0.95 7.52
C PHE A 266 9.57 2.47 7.62
N VAL A 267 9.27 3.17 6.53
CA VAL A 267 9.33 4.64 6.48
C VAL A 267 7.98 5.31 6.29
N LYS A 268 6.95 4.56 5.88
CA LYS A 268 5.59 5.07 5.75
C LYS A 268 4.74 4.62 6.94
N PRO A 269 3.89 5.48 7.50
CA PRO A 269 2.93 5.07 8.54
C PRO A 269 2.18 3.80 8.11
N THR A 270 2.41 2.71 8.84
CA THR A 270 1.96 1.37 8.43
C THR A 270 1.53 0.58 9.66
N ASN A 271 0.33 -0.01 9.59
CA ASN A 271 -0.13 -1.01 10.53
C ASN A 271 0.35 -2.40 10.09
N PHE A 272 0.60 -3.27 11.07
CA PHE A 272 1.04 -4.64 10.83
C PHE A 272 0.14 -5.67 11.50
N THR A 273 0.02 -6.81 10.84
CA THR A 273 -0.48 -8.05 11.43
C THR A 273 0.29 -9.21 10.80
N TYR A 274 0.14 -10.41 11.33
CA TYR A 274 0.89 -11.56 10.85
C TYR A 274 0.07 -12.84 10.97
N LYS A 275 0.51 -13.84 10.22
CA LYS A 275 -0.05 -15.20 10.20
C LYS A 275 1.09 -16.19 10.38
N ILE A 276 0.83 -17.23 11.17
CA ILE A 276 1.76 -18.33 11.41
C ILE A 276 1.02 -19.63 11.11
N VAL A 277 1.63 -20.48 10.29
CA VAL A 277 1.13 -21.83 9.99
C VAL A 277 2.27 -22.85 10.08
N PHE A 278 1.93 -24.09 10.41
CA PHE A 278 2.87 -25.20 10.24
C PHE A 278 3.14 -25.43 8.75
N ALA A 279 4.40 -25.52 8.34
CA ALA A 279 4.75 -25.70 6.93
C ALA A 279 4.41 -27.12 6.40
N GLU A 280 4.24 -28.10 7.30
CA GLU A 280 3.95 -29.50 6.97
C GLU A 280 2.53 -29.69 6.45
N ASN A 281 1.55 -29.01 7.05
CA ASN A 281 0.12 -29.25 6.80
C ASN A 281 -0.71 -27.96 6.63
N GLY A 282 -0.12 -26.78 6.85
CA GLY A 282 -0.82 -25.50 6.75
C GLY A 282 -1.70 -25.16 7.95
N ASP A 283 -1.68 -25.96 9.02
CA ASP A 283 -2.50 -25.72 10.20
C ASP A 283 -2.08 -24.45 10.92
N GLU A 284 -3.07 -23.64 11.30
CA GLU A 284 -2.87 -22.39 12.04
C GLU A 284 -3.02 -22.56 13.55
N THR A 285 -3.29 -23.79 14.01
CA THR A 285 -3.60 -24.08 15.41
C THR A 285 -2.76 -25.20 15.98
N PHE A 286 -2.36 -25.06 17.24
CA PHE A 286 -1.71 -26.09 18.04
C PHE A 286 -2.50 -26.32 19.32
N LYS A 287 -2.98 -27.55 19.53
CA LYS A 287 -3.81 -27.95 20.69
C LYS A 287 -5.00 -27.01 20.95
N GLY A 288 -5.70 -26.61 19.88
CA GLY A 288 -6.86 -25.71 19.94
C GLY A 288 -6.52 -24.21 20.04
N GLN A 289 -5.25 -23.85 20.24
CA GLN A 289 -4.82 -22.45 20.26
C GLN A 289 -4.26 -22.01 18.90
N LYS A 290 -4.63 -20.81 18.44
CA LYS A 290 -4.02 -20.21 17.23
C LYS A 290 -2.52 -19.99 17.44
N LEU A 291 -1.70 -20.35 16.45
CA LEU A 291 -0.25 -20.13 16.44
C LEU A 291 0.12 -18.66 16.59
N LYS A 292 -0.74 -17.74 16.11
CA LYS A 292 -0.59 -16.30 16.33
C LYS A 292 -0.41 -15.93 17.81
N SER A 293 -1.04 -16.68 18.71
CA SER A 293 -0.95 -16.46 20.16
C SER A 293 0.42 -16.79 20.75
N TYR A 294 1.36 -17.31 19.97
CA TYR A 294 2.72 -17.64 20.43
C TYR A 294 3.76 -16.61 19.94
N ALA A 295 3.32 -15.49 19.35
CA ALA A 295 4.21 -14.42 18.93
C ALA A 295 3.75 -13.07 19.46
N LEU A 296 4.70 -12.27 19.94
CA LEU A 296 4.46 -10.89 20.37
C LEU A 296 4.84 -9.96 19.22
N GLN A 297 3.94 -9.05 18.83
CA GLN A 297 4.24 -7.96 17.90
C GLN A 297 4.39 -6.66 18.68
N GLU A 298 5.51 -5.97 18.46
CA GLU A 298 5.75 -4.63 18.99
C GLU A 298 6.08 -3.71 17.81
N THR A 299 5.34 -2.62 17.67
CA THR A 299 5.53 -1.63 16.62
C THR A 299 5.98 -0.32 17.24
N SER A 300 7.16 0.15 16.84
CA SER A 300 7.68 1.49 17.10
C SER A 300 7.41 2.40 15.89
N TYR A 301 7.89 3.64 15.91
CA TYR A 301 7.59 4.63 14.85
C TYR A 301 8.07 4.21 13.44
N ASN A 302 9.19 3.48 13.35
CA ASN A 302 9.87 3.14 12.10
C ASN A 302 10.30 1.66 12.01
N GLU A 303 9.90 0.83 12.96
CA GLU A 303 10.23 -0.60 12.99
C GLU A 303 9.11 -1.41 13.64
N VAL A 304 8.93 -2.64 13.17
CA VAL A 304 8.06 -3.64 13.77
C VAL A 304 8.88 -4.88 14.09
N THR A 305 8.73 -5.41 15.30
CA THR A 305 9.40 -6.62 15.76
C THR A 305 8.36 -7.68 16.09
N PHE A 306 8.56 -8.88 15.56
CA PHE A 306 7.77 -10.07 15.87
C PHE A 306 8.64 -11.06 16.64
N ILE A 307 8.28 -11.35 17.89
CA ILE A 307 9.02 -12.25 18.77
C ILE A 307 8.23 -13.55 18.93
N LEU A 308 8.71 -14.63 18.30
CA LEU A 308 8.08 -15.94 18.31
C LEU A 308 8.70 -16.85 19.38
N ARG A 309 7.85 -17.59 20.09
CA ARG A 309 8.21 -18.78 20.87
C ARG A 309 7.48 -20.01 20.33
N ALA A 310 8.19 -20.87 19.61
CA ALA A 310 7.62 -22.01 18.91
C ALA A 310 7.05 -23.05 19.91
N PRO A 311 5.78 -23.46 19.77
CA PRO A 311 5.18 -24.48 20.63
C PRO A 311 5.59 -25.92 20.31
N LYS A 312 6.19 -26.13 19.14
CA LYS A 312 6.66 -27.43 18.64
C LYS A 312 7.91 -27.20 17.79
N SER A 313 8.83 -28.16 17.77
CA SER A 313 9.91 -28.17 16.77
C SER A 313 9.35 -28.39 15.36
N GLY A 314 10.10 -27.96 14.35
CA GLY A 314 9.76 -28.14 12.94
C GLY A 314 9.56 -26.84 12.18
N PRO A 315 9.17 -26.92 10.90
CA PRO A 315 9.09 -25.76 10.02
C PRO A 315 7.74 -25.03 10.13
N TYR A 316 7.80 -23.71 10.09
CA TYR A 316 6.65 -22.79 10.08
C TYR A 316 6.76 -21.82 8.91
N TYR A 317 5.63 -21.42 8.34
CA TYR A 317 5.57 -20.21 7.51
C TYR A 317 5.06 -19.03 8.34
N PHE A 318 5.81 -17.93 8.29
CA PHE A 318 5.50 -16.69 8.97
C PHE A 318 5.27 -15.59 7.93
N THR A 319 4.01 -15.19 7.76
CA THR A 319 3.61 -14.19 6.78
C THR A 319 3.33 -12.86 7.47
N ILE A 320 4.02 -11.80 7.06
CA ILE A 320 3.81 -10.42 7.50
C ILE A 320 2.83 -9.74 6.55
N PHE A 321 1.77 -9.19 7.11
CA PHE A 321 0.79 -8.35 6.41
C PHE A 321 0.96 -6.91 6.86
N ALA A 322 0.89 -5.99 5.91
CA ALA A 322 0.99 -4.57 6.15
C ALA A 322 -0.28 -3.86 5.66
N GLN A 323 -0.57 -2.71 6.22
CA GLN A 323 -1.66 -1.83 5.83
C GLN A 323 -1.16 -0.40 5.96
N LEU A 324 -1.01 0.29 4.82
CA LEU A 324 -0.66 1.70 4.82
C LEU A 324 -1.73 2.53 5.54
N LEU A 325 -1.30 3.39 6.46
CA LEU A 325 -2.13 4.37 7.14
C LEU A 325 -2.15 5.66 6.31
N THR A 326 -2.84 5.63 5.18
CA THR A 326 -2.99 6.81 4.33
C THR A 326 -4.29 7.51 4.68
N GLY A 327 -4.23 8.83 4.94
CA GLY A 327 -5.42 9.66 5.19
C GLY A 327 -6.30 9.90 3.97
N ASP A 328 -5.97 9.27 2.84
CA ASP A 328 -6.63 9.46 1.55
C ASP A 328 -7.92 8.62 1.48
N ILE A 329 -9.03 9.29 1.17
CA ILE A 329 -10.35 8.69 0.99
C ILE A 329 -10.31 7.77 -0.24
N GLY A 330 -10.62 6.48 -0.07
CA GLY A 330 -10.73 5.51 -1.17
C GLY A 330 -9.63 4.46 -1.25
N VAL A 331 -8.60 4.51 -0.39
CA VAL A 331 -7.66 3.39 -0.24
C VAL A 331 -8.36 2.28 0.53
N LYS A 332 -8.45 1.08 -0.06
CA LYS A 332 -8.91 -0.10 0.68
C LYS A 332 -8.02 -0.29 1.90
N ASN A 333 -8.58 -0.04 3.08
CA ASN A 333 -7.92 -0.20 4.35
C ASN A 333 -7.81 -1.71 4.67
N VAL A 334 -7.03 -2.45 3.88
CA VAL A 334 -6.95 -3.92 3.94
C VAL A 334 -5.51 -4.35 4.14
N PHE A 335 -5.31 -5.23 5.12
CA PHE A 335 -4.02 -5.88 5.34
C PHE A 335 -3.62 -6.73 4.13
N THR A 336 -2.47 -6.41 3.54
CA THR A 336 -1.94 -7.04 2.34
C THR A 336 -0.62 -7.76 2.66
N ALA A 337 -0.51 -9.02 2.21
CA ALA A 337 0.70 -9.82 2.42
C ALA A 337 1.91 -9.13 1.79
N SER A 338 2.97 -8.94 2.57
CA SER A 338 4.14 -8.13 2.19
C SER A 338 5.41 -8.96 2.16
N ALA A 339 5.67 -9.76 3.21
CA ALA A 339 6.83 -10.64 3.29
C ALA A 339 6.45 -11.98 3.93
N GLU A 340 7.14 -13.05 3.55
CA GLU A 340 7.00 -14.37 4.15
C GLU A 340 8.36 -15.03 4.39
N TYR A 341 8.49 -15.65 5.56
CA TYR A 341 9.66 -16.43 5.98
C TYR A 341 9.26 -17.89 6.23
N LYS A 342 10.23 -18.79 6.08
CA LYS A 342 10.19 -20.15 6.62
C LYS A 342 11.05 -20.21 7.86
N ILE A 343 10.41 -20.32 9.02
CA ILE A 343 11.09 -20.43 10.31
C ILE A 343 11.32 -21.91 10.59
N ILE A 344 12.55 -22.30 10.88
CA ILE A 344 12.92 -23.67 11.28
C ILE A 344 13.09 -23.69 12.79
N ALA A 345 12.09 -24.21 13.51
CA ALA A 345 12.17 -24.35 14.95
C ALA A 345 13.03 -25.56 15.35
N ASP A 346 14.20 -25.30 15.94
CA ASP A 346 15.16 -26.31 16.41
C ASP A 346 14.60 -27.15 17.57
N SER A 347 13.84 -26.52 18.46
CA SER A 347 13.10 -27.17 19.55
C SER A 347 11.77 -26.47 19.78
N ALA A 348 10.91 -27.04 20.62
CA ALA A 348 9.89 -26.22 21.28
C ALA A 348 10.60 -25.25 22.26
N ALA A 349 10.07 -24.03 22.41
CA ALA A 349 10.55 -23.12 23.44
C ALA A 349 10.19 -23.64 24.83
N SER A 350 11.09 -23.48 25.80
CA SER A 350 10.86 -23.94 27.18
C SER A 350 9.70 -23.22 27.88
N ASP A 351 9.40 -22.00 27.44
CA ASP A 351 8.33 -21.11 27.90
C ASP A 351 7.21 -20.99 26.86
N ALA A 352 6.98 -22.02 26.04
CA ALA A 352 5.98 -22.05 24.98
C ALA A 352 4.53 -22.07 25.50
N VAL A 353 4.09 -20.95 26.05
CA VAL A 353 2.72 -20.70 26.52
C VAL A 353 2.02 -19.75 25.54
N PRO A 354 0.70 -19.83 25.32
CA PRO A 354 -0.01 -18.78 24.61
C PRO A 354 0.07 -17.44 25.36
N LEU A 355 0.22 -16.35 24.63
CA LEU A 355 0.10 -15.00 25.16
C LEU A 355 -1.30 -14.77 25.77
N PRO A 356 -1.42 -13.84 26.73
CA PRO A 356 -2.71 -13.38 27.23
C PRO A 356 -3.65 -12.96 26.09
N ASN A 357 -4.93 -13.36 26.21
CA ASN A 357 -5.95 -13.06 25.21
C ASN A 357 -6.42 -11.60 25.34
N CYS A 358 -5.68 -10.68 24.73
CA CYS A 358 -5.99 -9.26 24.70
C CYS A 358 -6.66 -8.84 23.38
N SER A 359 -7.16 -7.61 23.38
CA SER A 359 -7.99 -7.04 22.31
C SER A 359 -7.22 -6.77 21.01
N ASP A 360 -5.90 -6.55 21.11
CA ASP A 360 -5.04 -6.26 19.97
C ASP A 360 -3.93 -7.32 19.82
N SER A 361 -3.32 -7.41 18.63
CA SER A 361 -2.10 -8.17 18.39
C SER A 361 -0.83 -7.36 18.61
N ASN A 362 -0.91 -6.02 18.55
CA ASN A 362 0.21 -5.12 18.81
C ASN A 362 0.34 -4.82 20.31
N TRP A 363 1.57 -4.84 20.83
CA TRP A 363 1.90 -4.59 22.22
C TRP A 363 2.76 -3.34 22.36
N GLY A 364 2.60 -2.66 23.50
CA GLY A 364 3.23 -1.38 23.79
C GLY A 364 2.41 -0.17 23.35
N PRO A 365 2.86 1.03 23.74
CA PRO A 365 2.23 2.26 23.34
C PRO A 365 2.49 2.55 21.86
N GLY A 366 1.48 3.07 21.16
CA GLY A 366 1.59 3.42 19.75
C GLY A 366 0.79 4.68 19.42
N ILE A 367 0.56 4.90 18.12
CA ILE A 367 -0.13 6.09 17.59
C ILE A 367 -1.45 6.43 18.33
N PRO A 368 -2.31 5.47 18.72
CA PRO A 368 -3.53 5.78 19.47
C PRO A 368 -3.28 6.49 20.81
N VAL A 369 -2.18 6.16 21.50
CA VAL A 369 -1.78 6.78 22.78
C VAL A 369 -1.45 8.26 22.55
N ASP A 370 -0.65 8.55 21.51
CA ASP A 370 -0.27 9.90 21.14
C ASP A 370 -1.48 10.73 20.66
N GLN A 371 -2.42 10.11 19.93
CA GLN A 371 -3.64 10.75 19.43
C GLN A 371 -4.57 11.21 20.56
N LEU A 372 -4.69 10.42 21.63
CA LEU A 372 -5.39 10.79 22.86
C LEU A 372 -4.64 11.82 23.70
N GLY A 373 -3.37 12.11 23.37
CA GLY A 373 -2.57 13.07 24.11
C GLY A 373 -2.04 12.54 25.43
N LEU A 374 -1.81 11.23 25.49
CA LEU A 374 -1.21 10.56 26.63
C LEU A 374 0.28 10.31 26.37
N GLU A 375 1.10 10.45 27.40
CA GLU A 375 2.51 10.11 27.37
C GLU A 375 2.82 9.08 28.47
N PRO A 376 3.04 7.79 28.14
CA PRO A 376 3.30 6.76 29.13
C PRO A 376 4.73 6.85 29.66
N SER A 377 4.91 6.58 30.96
CA SER A 377 6.21 6.41 31.61
C SER A 377 6.91 5.14 31.12
N GLN A 378 6.13 4.10 30.84
CA GLN A 378 6.61 2.86 30.25
C GLN A 378 6.53 2.93 28.73
N LYS A 379 7.69 3.00 28.06
CA LYS A 379 7.76 3.06 26.59
C LYS A 379 7.81 1.67 25.93
N ASP A 380 8.29 0.66 26.65
CA ASP A 380 8.41 -0.70 26.14
C ASP A 380 7.09 -1.47 26.22
N ALA A 381 6.86 -2.36 25.25
CA ALA A 381 5.73 -3.30 25.28
C ALA A 381 5.74 -4.28 26.47
N ILE A 382 6.91 -4.53 27.07
CA ILE A 382 7.11 -5.55 28.09
C ILE A 382 7.46 -4.92 29.43
N ILE A 383 6.71 -5.33 30.46
CA ILE A 383 6.92 -4.99 31.86
C ILE A 383 7.31 -6.26 32.62
N THR A 384 8.35 -6.18 33.45
CA THR A 384 8.81 -7.30 34.28
C THR A 384 8.69 -6.93 35.75
N THR A 385 8.18 -7.84 36.58
CA THR A 385 8.10 -7.66 38.03
C THR A 385 8.45 -8.95 38.76
N ALA A 386 9.15 -8.85 39.90
CA ALA A 386 9.51 -10.00 40.74
C ALA A 386 8.65 -10.11 42.00
N ASP A 387 7.91 -9.05 42.36
CA ASP A 387 7.05 -8.98 43.54
C ASP A 387 5.55 -8.88 43.20
N GLY A 388 5.22 -8.92 41.91
CA GLY A 388 3.85 -8.85 41.41
C GLY A 388 3.29 -7.43 41.38
N LYS A 389 4.05 -6.41 41.77
CA LYS A 389 3.60 -5.01 41.72
C LYS A 389 4.03 -4.36 40.42
N VAL A 390 3.08 -3.67 39.79
CA VAL A 390 3.32 -2.82 38.62
C VAL A 390 2.71 -1.46 38.88
N GLN A 391 3.48 -0.41 38.62
CA GLN A 391 3.01 0.95 38.66
C GLN A 391 3.54 1.69 37.44
N MET A 392 2.66 2.39 36.74
CA MET A 392 3.02 3.22 35.60
C MET A 392 2.17 4.48 35.55
N GLU A 393 2.67 5.50 34.87
CA GLU A 393 2.07 6.82 34.78
C GLU A 393 1.80 7.17 33.32
N PHE A 394 0.65 7.77 33.04
CA PHE A 394 0.32 8.41 31.78
C PHE A 394 0.17 9.91 32.01
N LYS A 395 1.14 10.71 31.54
CA LYS A 395 1.01 12.16 31.56
C LYS A 395 0.03 12.60 30.48
N LYS A 396 -0.79 13.58 30.78
CA LYS A 396 -1.81 14.14 29.89
C LYS A 396 -1.32 15.46 29.32
N ASN A 397 -1.39 15.61 28.00
CA ASN A 397 -1.21 16.92 27.35
C ASN A 397 -2.55 17.60 27.01
N ARG A 398 -3.67 16.89 27.21
CA ARG A 398 -5.05 17.35 27.02
C ARG A 398 -6.00 16.51 27.89
N PRO A 399 -7.27 16.92 28.09
CA PRO A 399 -8.24 16.12 28.82
C PRO A 399 -8.42 14.73 28.19
N ALA A 400 -8.14 13.69 28.97
CA ALA A 400 -8.29 12.30 28.58
C ALA A 400 -8.51 11.45 29.84
N TYR A 401 -9.36 10.43 29.73
CA TYR A 401 -9.53 9.41 30.76
C TYR A 401 -9.02 8.06 30.26
N ILE A 402 -8.63 7.20 31.19
CA ILE A 402 -8.28 5.81 30.87
C ILE A 402 -9.08 4.86 31.77
N LEU A 403 -9.27 3.66 31.26
CA LEU A 403 -9.79 2.50 31.99
C LEU A 403 -8.81 1.36 31.77
N CYS A 404 -8.35 0.74 32.85
CA CYS A 404 -7.41 -0.39 32.77
C CYS A 404 -8.10 -1.73 33.01
N LYS A 405 -7.65 -2.78 32.30
CA LYS A 405 -8.10 -4.17 32.50
C LYS A 405 -6.91 -5.12 32.51
N LEU A 406 -6.99 -6.16 33.34
CA LEU A 406 -6.01 -7.26 33.35
C LEU A 406 -6.57 -8.50 32.69
N ARG A 407 -5.73 -9.18 31.92
CA ARG A 407 -6.00 -10.47 31.28
C ARG A 407 -4.98 -11.49 31.72
N LYS A 408 -5.42 -12.69 32.10
CA LYS A 408 -4.54 -13.84 32.35
C LYS A 408 -5.20 -15.14 31.89
N PRO A 409 -4.53 -15.95 31.06
CA PRO A 409 -5.02 -17.28 30.72
C PRO A 409 -5.32 -18.10 31.99
N GLY A 410 -6.53 -18.66 32.05
CA GLY A 410 -6.99 -19.48 33.17
C GLY A 410 -7.62 -18.74 34.35
N MET A 411 -7.73 -17.40 34.30
CA MET A 411 -8.47 -16.60 35.29
C MET A 411 -9.62 -15.85 34.62
N ARG A 412 -10.72 -15.64 35.34
CA ARG A 412 -11.86 -14.86 34.85
C ARG A 412 -11.57 -13.37 34.97
N ASP A 413 -12.12 -12.58 34.07
CA ASP A 413 -11.89 -11.14 34.01
C ASP A 413 -12.41 -10.43 35.27
N GLU A 414 -13.58 -10.84 35.78
CA GLU A 414 -14.21 -10.24 36.97
C GLU A 414 -13.38 -10.47 38.24
N ASP A 415 -12.63 -11.58 38.28
CA ASP A 415 -11.72 -11.86 39.40
C ASP A 415 -10.47 -10.97 39.34
N LEU A 416 -10.07 -10.54 38.13
CA LEU A 416 -8.90 -9.71 37.88
C LEU A 416 -9.15 -8.22 38.08
N GLU A 417 -10.38 -7.74 37.96
CA GLU A 417 -10.75 -6.32 38.10
C GLU A 417 -10.28 -5.70 39.43
N ARG A 418 -10.31 -6.47 40.53
CA ARG A 418 -9.86 -5.99 41.85
C ARG A 418 -8.34 -5.79 41.98
N TYR A 419 -7.56 -6.29 41.02
CA TYR A 419 -6.11 -6.29 41.05
C TYR A 419 -5.49 -5.20 40.18
N VAL A 420 -6.33 -4.38 39.53
CA VAL A 420 -5.89 -3.24 38.71
C VAL A 420 -6.71 -2.01 39.07
N SER A 421 -6.08 -0.85 39.07
CA SER A 421 -6.76 0.41 39.28
C SER A 421 -6.02 1.53 38.57
N ASP A 422 -6.77 2.48 38.03
CA ASP A 422 -6.29 3.77 37.58
C ASP A 422 -6.71 4.87 38.57
N ARG A 423 -5.86 5.86 38.77
CA ARG A 423 -6.13 7.03 39.63
C ARG A 423 -5.60 8.29 38.97
N GLU A 424 -6.48 9.27 38.80
CA GLU A 424 -6.10 10.58 38.30
C GLU A 424 -5.34 11.37 39.38
N GLN A 425 -4.21 11.96 39.00
CA GLN A 425 -3.33 12.75 39.85
C GLN A 425 -2.87 13.99 39.07
N GLY A 426 -3.67 15.06 39.12
CA GLY A 426 -3.39 16.30 38.39
C GLY A 426 -3.33 16.06 36.88
N ASP A 427 -2.18 16.34 36.28
CA ASP A 427 -1.93 16.15 34.85
C ASP A 427 -1.49 14.73 34.48
N SER A 428 -1.59 13.78 35.41
CA SER A 428 -1.19 12.39 35.18
C SER A 428 -2.28 11.41 35.60
N ILE A 429 -2.25 10.21 35.02
CA ILE A 429 -3.05 9.07 35.48
C ILE A 429 -2.10 7.94 35.87
N VAL A 430 -2.23 7.46 37.10
CA VAL A 430 -1.38 6.39 37.64
C VAL A 430 -2.14 5.08 37.58
N VAL A 431 -1.62 4.12 36.82
CA VAL A 431 -2.12 2.74 36.75
C VAL A 431 -1.30 1.88 37.71
N THR A 432 -1.98 1.18 38.61
CA THR A 432 -1.39 0.26 39.58
C THR A 432 -2.01 -1.12 39.41
N ALA A 433 -1.17 -2.16 39.28
CA ALA A 433 -1.59 -3.55 39.29
C ALA A 433 -0.86 -4.34 40.38
N ASN A 434 -1.61 -5.15 41.13
CA ASN A 434 -1.08 -6.07 42.15
C ASN A 434 -1.42 -7.51 41.72
N LEU A 435 -0.50 -8.15 41.02
CA LEU A 435 -0.74 -9.43 40.35
C LEU A 435 -0.85 -10.57 41.38
N PRO A 436 -1.95 -11.35 41.37
CA PRO A 436 -2.24 -12.31 42.45
C PRO A 436 -1.32 -13.53 42.48
N VAL A 437 -0.77 -13.95 41.33
CA VAL A 437 0.08 -15.14 41.21
C VAL A 437 1.13 -14.94 40.12
N PRO A 438 2.29 -15.63 40.18
CA PRO A 438 3.26 -15.61 39.09
C PRO A 438 2.70 -16.01 37.71
N GLY A 439 3.33 -15.50 36.67
CA GLY A 439 3.07 -15.81 35.26
C GLY A 439 2.87 -14.57 34.40
N GLU A 440 2.25 -14.80 33.25
CA GLU A 440 2.10 -13.80 32.18
C GLU A 440 0.71 -13.17 32.19
N TYR A 441 0.67 -11.85 32.08
CA TYR A 441 -0.54 -11.04 32.10
C TYR A 441 -0.54 -10.07 30.93
N GLY A 442 -1.72 -9.70 30.46
CA GLY A 442 -1.94 -8.57 29.58
C GLY A 442 -2.58 -7.44 30.36
N LEU A 443 -1.97 -6.25 30.34
CA LEU A 443 -2.54 -5.04 30.90
C LEU A 443 -3.08 -4.19 29.74
N GLU A 444 -4.40 -4.19 29.56
CA GLU A 444 -5.09 -3.41 28.53
C GLU A 444 -5.41 -2.01 29.06
N ILE A 445 -5.17 -1.01 28.23
CA ILE A 445 -5.48 0.39 28.49
C ILE A 445 -6.48 0.84 27.45
N TYR A 446 -7.67 1.20 27.94
CA TYR A 446 -8.70 1.85 27.16
C TYR A 446 -8.69 3.34 27.46
N GLY A 447 -9.03 4.18 26.50
CA GLY A 447 -8.97 5.63 26.63
C GLY A 447 -10.19 6.30 26.01
N ASN A 448 -10.40 7.54 26.45
CA ASN A 448 -11.55 8.35 26.12
C ASN A 448 -11.14 9.83 26.05
N ASP A 449 -11.46 10.49 24.93
CA ASP A 449 -11.47 11.95 24.82
C ASP A 449 -12.89 12.44 25.13
N PRO A 450 -13.15 13.05 26.30
CA PRO A 450 -14.51 13.33 26.77
C PRO A 450 -15.28 14.27 25.83
N ALA A 451 -14.55 15.14 25.12
CA ALA A 451 -15.15 16.08 24.19
C ALA A 451 -15.60 15.43 22.88
N LYS A 452 -15.01 14.28 22.51
CA LYS A 452 -15.28 13.58 21.26
C LYS A 452 -16.08 12.30 21.43
N ASP A 453 -15.77 11.53 22.47
CA ASP A 453 -16.18 10.13 22.60
C ASP A 453 -17.34 9.93 23.60
N GLY A 454 -17.75 11.01 24.29
CA GLY A 454 -18.74 10.94 25.37
C GLY A 454 -18.26 9.99 26.47
N ASP A 455 -19.07 8.98 26.81
CA ASP A 455 -18.74 7.96 27.82
C ASP A 455 -18.06 6.70 27.24
N THR A 456 -17.72 6.69 25.94
CA THR A 456 -17.21 5.49 25.26
C THR A 456 -15.71 5.37 25.42
N TYR A 457 -15.25 4.23 25.93
CA TYR A 457 -13.82 3.90 26.02
C TYR A 457 -13.41 3.01 24.84
N THR A 458 -12.30 3.35 24.19
CA THR A 458 -11.71 2.59 23.07
C THR A 458 -10.37 2.00 23.47
N HIS A 459 -10.01 0.82 22.95
CA HIS A 459 -8.72 0.23 23.24
C HIS A 459 -7.60 1.09 22.63
N VAL A 460 -6.59 1.43 23.44
CA VAL A 460 -5.51 2.35 23.03
C VAL A 460 -4.18 1.62 22.92
N CYS A 461 -3.84 0.85 23.95
CA CYS A 461 -2.61 0.05 23.98
C CYS A 461 -2.73 -1.06 25.02
N GLN A 462 -1.79 -2.00 24.96
CA GLN A 462 -1.69 -3.10 25.91
C GLN A 462 -0.23 -3.43 26.21
N TYR A 463 0.06 -3.89 27.43
CA TYR A 463 1.40 -4.26 27.87
C TYR A 463 1.46 -5.73 28.25
N PHE A 464 2.54 -6.40 27.85
CA PHE A 464 2.84 -7.75 28.28
C PHE A 464 3.56 -7.68 29.61
N VAL A 465 2.97 -8.25 30.66
CA VAL A 465 3.50 -8.19 32.01
C VAL A 465 3.94 -9.58 32.45
N HIS A 466 5.23 -9.73 32.76
CA HIS A 466 5.80 -10.99 33.25
C HIS A 466 6.12 -10.90 34.74
N PHE A 467 5.30 -11.55 35.57
CA PHE A 467 5.55 -11.72 37.00
C PHE A 467 6.28 -13.04 37.25
N ALA A 468 7.60 -12.96 37.43
CA ALA A 468 8.45 -14.13 37.64
C ALA A 468 9.75 -13.77 38.34
N GLN A 469 10.50 -14.78 38.79
CA GLN A 469 11.83 -14.55 39.35
C GLN A 469 12.80 -14.05 38.26
N PRO A 470 13.82 -13.23 38.60
CA PRO A 470 14.74 -12.67 37.61
C PRO A 470 15.43 -13.70 36.72
N THR A 471 15.71 -14.91 37.24
CA THR A 471 16.30 -16.01 36.46
C THR A 471 15.41 -16.50 35.33
N GLU A 472 14.10 -16.54 35.57
CA GLU A 472 13.11 -16.94 34.55
C GLU A 472 12.94 -15.82 33.51
N GLN A 473 12.83 -14.57 33.97
CA GLN A 473 12.77 -13.37 33.12
C GLN A 473 13.97 -13.26 32.17
N ALA A 474 15.18 -13.59 32.65
CA ALA A 474 16.40 -13.56 31.84
C ALA A 474 16.43 -14.63 30.73
N SER A 475 15.62 -15.69 30.87
CA SER A 475 15.51 -16.76 29.89
C SER A 475 14.26 -16.67 29.01
N ALA A 476 13.40 -15.67 29.25
CA ALA A 476 12.10 -15.52 28.59
C ALA A 476 12.23 -15.17 27.11
N PHE A 477 11.23 -15.55 26.30
CA PHE A 477 11.26 -15.37 24.84
C PHE A 477 11.45 -13.92 24.39
N TYR A 478 10.93 -12.95 25.15
CA TYR A 478 11.05 -11.54 24.81
C TYR A 478 12.49 -11.00 24.88
N GLN A 479 13.43 -11.75 25.46
CA GLN A 479 14.86 -11.40 25.44
C GLN A 479 15.48 -11.51 24.04
N GLU A 480 14.80 -12.20 23.10
CA GLU A 480 15.22 -12.25 21.70
C GLU A 480 15.02 -10.90 20.97
N ALA A 481 14.22 -9.98 21.52
CA ALA A 481 14.03 -8.66 20.93
C ALA A 481 15.38 -7.92 20.83
N PRO A 482 15.69 -7.24 19.71
CA PRO A 482 16.98 -6.54 19.54
C PRO A 482 17.31 -5.57 20.68
N LYS A 483 16.31 -4.83 21.20
CA LYS A 483 16.47 -3.88 22.32
C LYS A 483 16.83 -4.55 23.66
N ARG A 484 16.59 -5.86 23.79
CA ARG A 484 16.73 -6.64 25.03
C ARG A 484 17.87 -7.65 24.98
N ARG A 485 18.39 -7.96 23.78
CA ARG A 485 19.62 -8.75 23.66
C ARG A 485 20.79 -7.99 24.28
N GLN A 486 21.45 -8.63 25.23
CA GLN A 486 22.81 -8.23 25.62
C GLN A 486 23.75 -8.64 24.48
N VAL A 487 24.05 -7.70 23.60
CA VAL A 487 25.03 -7.92 22.53
C VAL A 487 26.43 -7.71 23.14
N PRO A 488 27.33 -8.72 23.16
CA PRO A 488 28.75 -8.45 23.35
C PRO A 488 29.17 -7.46 22.25
N PRO A 489 29.94 -6.40 22.52
CA PRO A 489 30.18 -5.33 21.55
C PRO A 489 30.87 -5.88 20.30
N ALA A 490 30.08 -6.29 19.32
CA ALA A 490 30.48 -6.39 17.93
C ALA A 490 30.56 -4.95 17.44
N GLN A 491 31.71 -4.58 16.86
CA GLN A 491 32.05 -3.24 16.39
C GLN A 491 30.83 -2.49 15.86
N GLN A 492 30.26 -1.65 16.71
CA GLN A 492 29.15 -0.77 16.35
C GLN A 492 29.71 0.22 15.33
N ALA A 493 29.35 0.03 14.07
CA ALA A 493 29.37 1.12 13.10
C ALA A 493 28.26 2.09 13.51
N TYR A 494 28.54 2.95 14.49
CA TYR A 494 27.71 4.09 14.80
C TYR A 494 27.78 5.06 13.62
N ILE A 495 26.75 5.06 12.76
CA ILE A 495 26.49 6.23 11.90
C ILE A 495 25.69 7.21 12.74
N THR A 496 26.40 8.16 13.36
CA THR A 496 25.81 9.37 13.94
C THR A 496 25.41 10.31 12.81
N ASN A 497 24.22 10.17 12.26
CA ASN A 497 23.66 11.17 11.34
C ASN A 497 22.72 12.10 12.12
N GLY A 498 23.33 13.13 12.74
CA GLY A 498 22.60 14.33 13.13
C GLY A 498 22.14 15.06 11.87
N TYR A 499 20.83 15.08 11.63
CA TYR A 499 20.21 15.86 10.58
C TYR A 499 20.23 17.35 10.97
N ASN A 500 20.94 18.18 10.19
CA ASN A 500 20.89 19.64 10.31
C ASN A 500 20.09 20.18 9.10
N PRO A 501 18.91 20.79 9.30
CA PRO A 501 17.98 21.17 8.24
C PRO A 501 18.46 22.29 7.29
N ASP A 502 19.62 22.91 7.56
CA ASP A 502 20.08 24.11 6.84
C ASP A 502 21.21 23.88 5.80
N SER A 503 21.58 22.64 5.49
CA SER A 503 22.59 22.36 4.45
C SER A 503 22.04 21.51 3.29
N ALA A 504 21.49 22.19 2.28
CA ALA A 504 21.26 21.62 0.96
C ALA A 504 22.60 21.46 0.21
N GLY A 505 23.34 20.40 0.51
CA GLY A 505 24.62 20.11 -0.15
C GLY A 505 24.93 18.61 -0.15
N LEU A 506 25.11 18.05 -1.35
CA LEU A 506 25.63 16.70 -1.57
C LEU A 506 26.92 16.49 -0.76
N SER A 507 26.91 15.54 0.19
CA SER A 507 28.16 15.14 0.83
C SER A 507 28.99 14.29 -0.15
N GLN A 508 30.25 14.67 -0.32
CA GLN A 508 31.22 14.11 -1.29
C GLN A 508 31.64 12.65 -1.03
N ASN A 509 30.95 11.90 -0.16
CA ASN A 509 31.40 10.58 0.28
C ASN A 509 30.87 9.39 -0.53
N MET A 510 30.09 9.61 -1.60
CA MET A 510 29.79 8.54 -2.58
C MET A 510 30.87 8.35 -3.65
N ALA A 511 31.87 9.24 -3.73
CA ALA A 511 32.86 9.23 -4.81
C ALA A 511 34.10 8.34 -4.56
N ASN A 512 34.23 7.69 -3.39
CA ASN A 512 35.48 7.04 -2.99
C ASN A 512 35.40 5.56 -2.60
N MET A 513 34.43 4.80 -3.14
CA MET A 513 34.53 3.33 -3.13
C MET A 513 35.25 2.84 -4.38
N ASN A 514 36.58 2.98 -4.36
CA ASN A 514 37.49 2.43 -5.35
C ASN A 514 37.50 0.89 -5.21
N MET A 515 36.99 0.21 -6.24
CA MET A 515 36.98 -1.24 -6.41
C MET A 515 38.28 -1.68 -7.10
N GLY A 516 39.06 -2.57 -6.49
CA GLY A 516 40.18 -3.23 -7.15
C GLY A 516 40.93 -4.22 -6.26
N GLY A 517 40.67 -5.52 -6.45
CA GLY A 517 41.50 -6.60 -5.90
C GLY A 517 40.97 -7.98 -6.32
N PRO A 518 41.78 -8.86 -6.94
CA PRO A 518 41.34 -10.17 -7.41
C PRO A 518 41.54 -11.26 -6.35
N GLY A 519 40.55 -12.17 -6.24
CA GLY A 519 40.70 -13.51 -5.67
C GLY A 519 40.45 -13.62 -4.17
N PHE A 520 39.41 -14.37 -3.78
CA PHE A 520 39.46 -15.64 -3.07
C PHE A 520 38.04 -16.02 -2.64
N GLY A 521 37.66 -17.28 -2.85
CA GLY A 521 36.36 -17.82 -2.48
C GLY A 521 36.14 -17.79 -0.97
N GLY A 522 35.01 -17.24 -0.57
CA GLY A 522 34.43 -17.32 0.77
C GLY A 522 32.92 -17.19 0.61
N GLU A 523 32.16 -18.03 1.32
CA GLU A 523 30.71 -17.87 1.42
C GLU A 523 30.39 -16.42 1.80
N ILE A 524 29.55 -15.78 0.98
CA ILE A 524 29.11 -14.42 1.25
C ILE A 524 28.24 -14.47 2.49
N ASP A 525 28.65 -13.74 3.51
CA ASP A 525 27.78 -13.41 4.63
C ASP A 525 26.63 -12.56 4.08
N LEU A 526 25.48 -13.17 3.84
CA LEU A 526 24.29 -12.45 3.39
C LEU A 526 23.82 -11.43 4.44
N ASP A 527 24.29 -11.51 5.70
CA ASP A 527 24.07 -10.47 6.72
C ASP A 527 24.99 -9.24 6.50
N SER A 528 26.00 -9.34 5.61
CA SER A 528 26.90 -8.26 5.21
C SER A 528 26.47 -7.52 3.93
N LEU A 529 25.40 -7.96 3.26
CA LEU A 529 24.80 -7.17 2.18
C LEU A 529 24.24 -5.89 2.80
N PRO A 530 24.63 -4.70 2.32
CA PRO A 530 24.15 -3.47 2.90
C PRO A 530 22.62 -3.45 2.79
N PRO A 531 21.88 -3.11 3.86
CA PRO A 531 20.47 -2.81 3.73
C PRO A 531 20.33 -1.74 2.63
N PRO A 532 19.26 -1.77 1.81
CA PRO A 532 19.04 -0.71 0.84
C PRO A 532 19.19 0.63 1.59
N PRO A 533 20.12 1.53 1.18
CA PRO A 533 20.42 2.75 1.93
C PRO A 533 19.14 3.45 2.40
N PRO A 534 19.07 4.01 3.62
CA PRO A 534 17.89 4.74 4.07
C PRO A 534 17.46 5.84 3.08
N GLU A 535 18.38 6.37 2.26
CA GLU A 535 18.06 7.28 1.16
C GLU A 535 17.18 6.65 0.04
N LEU A 536 17.25 5.33 -0.19
CA LEU A 536 16.34 4.58 -1.10
C LEU A 536 14.88 4.60 -0.62
N LEU A 537 14.65 4.80 0.67
CA LEU A 537 13.34 4.70 1.30
C LEU A 537 12.83 6.08 1.72
N GLN A 538 13.71 6.95 2.23
CA GLN A 538 13.38 8.35 2.56
C GLN A 538 13.06 9.21 1.35
N GLN A 539 13.56 8.90 0.15
CA GLN A 539 13.14 9.65 -1.03
C GLN A 539 11.66 9.43 -1.36
N GLN A 540 11.03 8.33 -0.92
CA GLN A 540 9.59 8.07 -1.09
C GLN A 540 8.65 8.92 -0.20
N TYR A 541 9.15 9.96 0.47
CA TYR A 541 8.42 10.83 1.42
C TYR A 541 7.22 11.60 0.84
N LEU A 542 6.84 11.40 -0.43
CA LEU A 542 5.91 12.28 -1.16
C LEU A 542 4.83 11.58 -2.01
N TYR A 543 4.57 10.27 -1.84
CA TYR A 543 3.39 9.63 -2.48
C TYR A 543 2.39 9.14 -1.45
N GLY A 544 1.13 9.60 -1.48
CA GLY A 544 0.35 9.80 -2.71
C GLY A 544 -0.19 8.43 -3.08
N THR A 545 -1.25 8.02 -2.39
CA THR A 545 -2.04 6.90 -2.86
C THR A 545 -2.89 7.40 -4.02
N VAL A 546 -2.88 6.69 -5.14
CA VAL A 546 -3.89 6.93 -6.17
C VAL A 546 -5.13 6.13 -5.75
N PRO A 547 -6.30 6.78 -5.61
CA PRO A 547 -7.57 6.07 -5.47
C PRO A 547 -7.80 5.15 -6.67
N ASP A 548 -8.52 4.06 -6.45
CA ASP A 548 -8.95 3.12 -7.48
C ASP A 548 -9.50 3.89 -8.70
N SER A 549 -8.81 3.85 -9.84
CA SER A 549 -9.17 4.58 -11.07
C SER A 549 -10.44 4.06 -11.77
N ARG A 550 -11.32 3.40 -11.02
CA ARG A 550 -12.68 3.08 -11.43
C ARG A 550 -13.63 3.85 -10.54
N GLN A 551 -14.31 4.81 -11.18
CA GLN A 551 -15.38 5.66 -10.65
C GLN A 551 -14.88 6.97 -10.00
N GLN A 552 -14.81 8.06 -10.78
CA GLN A 552 -15.88 9.08 -10.81
C GLN A 552 -15.51 10.26 -11.72
N GLY A 553 -16.53 11.04 -12.05
CA GLY A 553 -16.62 11.97 -13.16
C GLY A 553 -15.72 13.21 -13.11
N VAL A 554 -15.54 13.74 -14.32
CA VAL A 554 -14.92 15.01 -14.69
C VAL A 554 -15.31 16.16 -13.75
N TYR A 555 -14.31 16.85 -13.21
CA TYR A 555 -14.32 18.32 -13.11
C TYR A 555 -12.93 18.88 -13.40
N SER A 556 -12.89 19.71 -14.43
CA SER A 556 -11.77 20.51 -14.93
C SER A 556 -11.61 21.77 -14.08
N GLN A 557 -10.37 22.18 -13.77
CA GLN A 557 -9.91 23.58 -13.83
C GLN A 557 -8.39 23.65 -14.01
N PHE A 558 -7.97 24.75 -14.64
CA PHE A 558 -6.79 24.97 -15.46
C PHE A 558 -5.51 25.31 -14.67
N ALA A 559 -4.35 24.99 -15.26
CA ALA A 559 -3.19 25.88 -15.25
C ALA A 559 -2.39 25.69 -16.55
N THR A 560 -2.37 26.73 -17.39
CA THR A 560 -1.57 26.83 -18.61
C THR A 560 -0.10 27.15 -18.29
N PRO A 561 0.86 26.65 -19.09
CA PRO A 561 2.29 26.90 -18.92
C PRO A 561 2.79 28.05 -19.81
N GLN A 562 3.74 28.85 -19.33
CA GLN A 562 4.74 29.67 -20.06
C GLN A 562 5.42 30.59 -19.03
N GLY A 563 6.71 30.88 -19.02
CA GLY A 563 7.80 30.65 -19.95
C GLY A 563 9.12 31.16 -19.32
N GLN A 564 10.21 30.94 -20.05
CA GLN A 564 11.61 31.20 -19.73
C GLN A 564 11.91 32.58 -19.12
N ALA A 565 12.88 32.65 -18.20
CA ALA A 565 13.49 33.90 -17.76
C ALA A 565 14.98 33.93 -18.10
N SER A 566 15.41 34.98 -18.80
CA SER A 566 16.78 35.49 -18.74
C SER A 566 16.83 36.99 -19.07
N GLN A 567 17.39 37.72 -18.10
CA GLN A 567 18.01 39.06 -18.10
C GLN A 567 17.18 40.34 -18.13
N GLY A 568 17.47 41.21 -17.14
CA GLY A 568 17.73 42.63 -17.40
C GLY A 568 17.00 43.67 -16.54
N PHE A 569 17.78 44.32 -15.66
CA PHE A 569 17.65 45.72 -15.20
C PHE A 569 16.69 46.14 -14.06
N THR A 570 17.16 47.22 -13.43
CA THR A 570 17.04 47.77 -12.07
C THR A 570 15.74 48.52 -11.72
N PRO A 571 15.48 48.80 -10.43
CA PRO A 571 14.17 49.13 -9.87
C PRO A 571 13.74 50.59 -10.07
N GLY A 572 12.50 50.79 -10.47
CA GLY A 572 11.80 52.08 -10.50
C GLY A 572 10.64 52.09 -9.51
N THR A 573 10.66 53.08 -8.62
CA THR A 573 9.67 53.36 -7.58
C THR A 573 8.27 53.62 -8.13
N GLY A 574 7.28 52.90 -7.62
CA GLY A 574 5.85 53.22 -7.77
C GLY A 574 5.09 52.79 -6.52
N ASN A 575 4.60 53.77 -5.75
CA ASN A 575 3.70 53.52 -4.62
C ASN A 575 2.34 53.08 -5.16
N VAL A 576 1.94 51.83 -4.89
CA VAL A 576 0.57 51.37 -5.06
C VAL A 576 -0.03 51.15 -3.68
N GLN A 577 -1.02 51.98 -3.35
CA GLN A 577 -1.77 51.90 -2.12
C GLN A 577 -2.83 50.79 -2.26
N MET A 578 -2.61 49.66 -1.60
CA MET A 578 -3.53 48.53 -1.61
C MET A 578 -4.79 48.88 -0.78
N PRO A 579 -6.01 48.68 -1.30
CA PRO A 579 -7.22 48.81 -0.50
C PRO A 579 -7.28 47.67 0.53
N PRO A 580 -7.93 47.87 1.69
CA PRO A 580 -7.99 46.86 2.73
C PRO A 580 -8.76 45.62 2.26
N PRO A 581 -8.41 44.41 2.76
CA PRO A 581 -9.01 43.17 2.31
C PRO A 581 -10.51 43.14 2.64
N GLN A 582 -11.36 42.98 1.63
CA GLN A 582 -12.80 42.76 1.82
C GLN A 582 -13.07 41.28 2.12
N LYS A 583 -13.67 41.01 3.28
CA LYS A 583 -14.14 39.69 3.69
C LYS A 583 -15.43 39.33 2.94
N ALA A 584 -15.44 38.16 2.31
CA ALA A 584 -16.59 37.61 1.59
C ALA A 584 -17.64 37.03 2.57
N GLY A 585 -18.92 37.40 2.37
CA GLY A 585 -20.08 36.80 3.02
C GLY A 585 -20.75 35.75 2.12
N VAL A 586 -21.43 34.78 2.72
CA VAL A 586 -21.99 33.59 2.05
C VAL A 586 -23.51 33.50 2.36
N THR A 587 -24.24 32.56 1.75
CA THR A 587 -25.67 32.22 1.98
C THR A 587 -25.90 30.83 2.63
N ASN A 588 -26.92 30.71 3.49
CA ASN A 588 -27.27 29.50 4.28
C ASN A 588 -28.32 28.60 3.58
N VAL A 589 -28.16 27.27 3.64
CA VAL A 589 -29.16 26.25 3.22
C VAL A 589 -29.60 25.45 4.47
N PRO A 590 -30.91 25.17 4.67
CA PRO A 590 -31.38 24.47 5.88
C PRO A 590 -30.84 23.03 5.98
N PRO A 591 -30.55 22.53 7.20
CA PRO A 591 -30.16 21.14 7.41
C PRO A 591 -31.32 20.18 7.08
N SER A 592 -31.03 19.12 6.33
CA SER A 592 -31.96 18.02 6.07
C SER A 592 -32.21 17.20 7.34
N LYS A 593 -33.36 16.53 7.43
CA LYS A 593 -33.68 15.62 8.54
C LYS A 593 -33.40 14.16 8.12
N PRO A 594 -33.06 13.26 9.07
CA PRO A 594 -32.87 11.84 8.75
C PRO A 594 -34.13 11.26 8.12
N ILE A 595 -33.96 10.43 7.08
CA ILE A 595 -35.06 9.80 6.37
C ILE A 595 -35.46 8.48 7.05
N GLN A 596 -36.75 8.16 7.02
CA GLN A 596 -37.21 6.86 7.50
C GLN A 596 -36.91 5.77 6.45
N VAL A 597 -36.01 4.86 6.84
CA VAL A 597 -35.58 3.72 6.03
C VAL A 597 -36.55 2.55 6.21
N GLU A 598 -37.14 2.09 5.12
CA GLU A 598 -37.99 0.90 5.10
C GLU A 598 -37.16 -0.33 4.76
N LYS A 599 -37.15 -1.35 5.64
CA LYS A 599 -36.45 -2.60 5.36
C LYS A 599 -37.15 -3.37 4.23
N ARG A 600 -36.39 -3.78 3.21
CA ARG A 600 -36.90 -4.50 2.04
C ARG A 600 -36.29 -5.90 1.91
N SER A 601 -37.11 -6.83 1.46
CA SER A 601 -36.68 -8.18 1.07
C SER A 601 -36.23 -8.19 -0.39
N VAL A 602 -35.31 -9.11 -0.73
CA VAL A 602 -34.80 -9.27 -2.09
C VAL A 602 -35.96 -9.63 -3.04
N GLY A 603 -36.15 -8.83 -4.10
CA GLY A 603 -37.22 -9.02 -5.10
C GLY A 603 -38.56 -8.38 -4.75
N GLN A 604 -38.65 -7.58 -3.69
CA GLN A 604 -39.86 -6.83 -3.35
C GLN A 604 -40.14 -5.71 -4.38
N GLN A 605 -41.40 -5.60 -4.83
CA GLN A 605 -41.82 -4.56 -5.78
C GLN A 605 -41.61 -3.14 -5.20
N PRO A 606 -40.91 -2.25 -5.93
CA PRO A 606 -40.66 -0.88 -5.47
C PRO A 606 -41.88 0.04 -5.64
N PRO A 607 -41.92 1.18 -4.92
CA PRO A 607 -42.95 2.20 -5.13
C PRO A 607 -42.84 2.80 -6.53
N THR A 608 -43.98 2.93 -7.21
CA THR A 608 -44.05 3.47 -8.57
C THR A 608 -44.01 5.00 -8.57
N ALA A 609 -43.24 5.57 -9.48
CA ALA A 609 -43.16 7.00 -9.71
C ALA A 609 -44.50 7.55 -10.24
N PRO A 610 -45.05 8.63 -9.65
CA PRO A 610 -46.27 9.29 -10.10
C PRO A 610 -46.21 9.60 -11.59
N SER A 611 -47.31 9.46 -12.32
CA SER A 611 -47.35 9.71 -13.78
C SER A 611 -46.88 11.12 -14.19
N THR A 612 -46.89 12.07 -13.26
CA THR A 612 -46.41 13.45 -13.43
C THR A 612 -44.89 13.59 -13.34
N PHE A 613 -44.17 12.62 -12.77
CA PHE A 613 -42.71 12.67 -12.63
C PHE A 613 -42.01 12.45 -13.98
N LYS A 614 -41.17 13.41 -14.37
CA LYS A 614 -40.37 13.38 -15.60
C LYS A 614 -38.91 13.68 -15.29
N LEU A 615 -38.01 12.83 -15.76
CA LEU A 615 -36.58 13.11 -15.74
C LEU A 615 -36.20 13.95 -16.95
N VAL A 616 -35.63 15.13 -16.70
CA VAL A 616 -35.11 16.01 -17.74
C VAL A 616 -33.61 16.17 -17.50
N PRO A 617 -32.74 15.72 -18.43
CA PRO A 617 -31.30 15.95 -18.32
C PRO A 617 -31.00 17.44 -18.32
N VAL A 618 -30.12 17.89 -17.42
CA VAL A 618 -29.59 19.26 -17.47
C VAL A 618 -28.69 19.37 -18.70
N ARG A 619 -29.15 20.04 -19.77
CA ARG A 619 -28.33 20.32 -20.96
C ARG A 619 -27.34 21.44 -20.64
N THR A 620 -26.04 21.13 -20.65
CA THR A 620 -24.97 22.13 -20.77
C THR A 620 -24.87 22.61 -22.21
N GLU A 621 -25.87 23.37 -22.68
CA GLU A 621 -25.80 24.05 -23.96
C GLU A 621 -26.38 25.46 -23.80
N GLN A 622 -25.50 26.40 -23.45
CA GLN A 622 -25.49 27.76 -24.00
C GLN A 622 -24.14 28.41 -23.66
N GLU A 623 -23.31 28.61 -24.69
CA GLU A 623 -22.10 29.44 -24.70
C GLU A 623 -22.47 30.93 -24.49
N LYS A 624 -22.85 31.30 -23.27
CA LYS A 624 -22.79 32.69 -22.82
C LYS A 624 -22.02 32.75 -21.51
N PRO A 625 -21.00 33.62 -21.40
CA PRO A 625 -20.38 33.88 -20.12
C PRO A 625 -21.46 34.40 -19.15
N PRO A 626 -21.44 33.97 -17.88
CA PRO A 626 -22.42 34.43 -16.91
C PRO A 626 -22.33 35.95 -16.77
N PRO A 627 -23.46 36.65 -16.56
CA PRO A 627 -23.44 38.09 -16.38
C PRO A 627 -22.61 38.47 -15.15
N PRO A 628 -21.92 39.63 -15.15
CA PRO A 628 -21.18 40.10 -14.00
C PRO A 628 -22.14 40.26 -12.81
N VAL A 629 -21.77 39.64 -11.70
CA VAL A 629 -22.53 39.63 -10.45
C VAL A 629 -22.59 41.06 -9.92
N ALA A 630 -23.80 41.60 -9.71
CA ALA A 630 -24.01 42.90 -9.06
C ALA A 630 -23.45 42.89 -7.63
N PRO A 631 -22.93 44.02 -7.11
CA PRO A 631 -22.31 44.04 -5.79
C PRO A 631 -23.36 43.79 -4.69
N PRO A 632 -23.05 42.95 -3.68
CA PRO A 632 -24.03 42.52 -2.69
C PRO A 632 -24.28 43.57 -1.60
N ALA A 633 -25.55 43.74 -1.24
CA ALA A 633 -26.00 44.47 -0.06
C ALA A 633 -26.30 43.50 1.09
N GLY A 634 -25.68 43.72 2.26
CA GLY A 634 -26.14 43.18 3.56
C GLY A 634 -25.43 41.91 4.07
N PRO A 635 -25.28 41.74 5.41
CA PRO A 635 -24.43 40.71 6.01
C PRO A 635 -25.20 39.41 6.34
N SER A 636 -24.55 38.25 6.13
CA SER A 636 -24.60 36.98 6.92
C SER A 636 -24.71 35.66 6.11
N ASN A 637 -23.78 34.71 6.39
CA ASN A 637 -23.92 33.22 6.49
C ASN A 637 -23.07 32.27 5.59
N LEU A 638 -22.01 31.65 6.12
CA LEU A 638 -21.22 30.52 5.54
C LEU A 638 -22.02 29.40 4.82
N LYS A 639 -21.41 28.74 3.81
CA LYS A 639 -21.90 27.50 3.15
C LYS A 639 -21.59 26.32 4.08
N PRO A 640 -22.47 25.31 4.23
CA PRO A 640 -22.19 24.18 5.10
C PRO A 640 -20.98 23.36 4.62
N SER A 641 -20.03 23.10 5.51
CA SER A 641 -19.06 22.02 5.33
C SER A 641 -19.76 20.67 5.57
N LEU A 642 -19.13 19.57 5.13
CA LEU A 642 -19.61 18.21 5.42
C LEU A 642 -19.80 17.96 6.92
N ASP A 643 -19.12 18.72 7.79
CA ASP A 643 -19.26 18.66 9.25
C ASP A 643 -20.58 19.24 9.77
N GLN A 644 -21.31 20.03 8.97
CA GLN A 644 -22.61 20.61 9.35
C GLN A 644 -23.81 19.76 8.88
N ILE A 645 -23.61 18.79 7.99
CA ILE A 645 -24.64 17.81 7.67
C ILE A 645 -24.56 16.72 8.73
N ASP A 646 -25.62 16.59 9.51
CA ASP A 646 -25.73 15.59 10.56
C ASP A 646 -25.38 14.19 9.99
N ARG A 647 -24.37 13.53 10.56
CA ARG A 647 -23.93 12.18 10.16
C ARG A 647 -25.09 11.19 10.17
N GLN A 648 -26.09 11.41 11.03
CA GLN A 648 -27.28 10.60 11.10
C GLN A 648 -28.15 10.72 9.85
N VAL A 649 -28.18 11.88 9.20
CA VAL A 649 -28.87 12.08 7.91
C VAL A 649 -28.18 11.27 6.82
N LEU A 650 -26.85 11.39 6.70
CA LEU A 650 -26.06 10.67 5.70
C LEU A 650 -26.16 9.16 5.88
N HIS A 651 -26.14 8.67 7.12
CA HIS A 651 -26.34 7.25 7.41
C HIS A 651 -27.73 6.76 6.96
N THR A 652 -28.78 7.56 7.15
CA THR A 652 -30.13 7.17 6.67
C THR A 652 -30.26 7.22 5.15
N VAL A 653 -29.50 8.09 4.46
CA VAL A 653 -29.42 8.12 2.99
C VAL A 653 -28.71 6.86 2.48
N ASP A 654 -27.58 6.49 3.07
CA ASP A 654 -26.83 5.28 2.73
C ASP A 654 -27.70 4.01 2.96
N ASP A 655 -28.36 3.92 4.13
CA ASP A 655 -29.24 2.81 4.46
C ASP A 655 -30.44 2.71 3.50
N HIS A 656 -31.04 3.85 3.11
CA HIS A 656 -32.13 3.87 2.13
C HIS A 656 -31.65 3.39 0.75
N ALA A 657 -30.50 3.85 0.27
CA ALA A 657 -29.91 3.39 -0.98
C ALA A 657 -29.65 1.87 -0.97
N ILE A 658 -29.19 1.32 0.16
CA ILE A 658 -29.00 -0.13 0.35
C ILE A 658 -30.32 -0.89 0.33
N GLN A 659 -31.43 -0.33 0.82
CA GLN A 659 -32.73 -0.99 0.72
C GLN A 659 -33.30 -0.91 -0.70
N VAL A 660 -33.13 0.22 -1.39
CA VAL A 660 -33.53 0.38 -2.79
C VAL A 660 -32.79 -0.61 -3.68
N SER A 661 -31.51 -0.90 -3.42
CA SER A 661 -30.72 -1.85 -4.22
C SER A 661 -31.18 -3.32 -4.11
N LYS A 662 -32.11 -3.64 -3.19
CA LYS A 662 -32.69 -4.98 -3.04
C LYS A 662 -33.97 -5.20 -3.88
N SER A 663 -34.50 -4.13 -4.48
CA SER A 663 -35.68 -4.14 -5.34
C SER A 663 -35.28 -4.12 -6.82
N GLU A 664 -36.10 -4.75 -7.68
CA GLU A 664 -35.94 -4.65 -9.13
C GLU A 664 -36.82 -3.51 -9.67
N HIS A 665 -36.20 -2.53 -10.35
CA HIS A 665 -36.91 -1.39 -10.95
C HIS A 665 -37.06 -1.59 -12.47
N PRO A 666 -38.27 -1.43 -13.03
CA PRO A 666 -38.52 -1.71 -14.44
C PRO A 666 -37.98 -0.61 -15.38
N SER A 667 -37.54 0.54 -14.87
CA SER A 667 -36.87 1.58 -15.66
C SER A 667 -36.00 2.50 -14.80
N PHE A 668 -35.08 3.21 -15.45
CA PHE A 668 -34.24 4.25 -14.81
C PHE A 668 -35.08 5.34 -14.12
N ARG A 669 -36.24 5.68 -14.69
CA ARG A 669 -37.18 6.64 -14.10
C ARG A 669 -37.69 6.17 -12.74
N GLU A 670 -38.09 4.91 -12.65
CA GLU A 670 -38.59 4.31 -11.40
C GLU A 670 -37.48 4.24 -10.35
N LEU A 671 -36.26 3.89 -10.78
CA LEU A 671 -35.09 3.86 -9.90
C LEU A 671 -34.78 5.23 -9.31
N VAL A 672 -34.67 6.27 -10.13
CA VAL A 672 -34.32 7.63 -9.65
C VAL A 672 -35.43 8.22 -8.77
N TRP A 673 -36.69 7.93 -9.08
CA TRP A 673 -37.80 8.33 -8.21
C TRP A 673 -37.68 7.68 -6.83
N ASP A 674 -37.54 6.36 -6.77
CA ASP A 674 -37.46 5.61 -5.51
C ASP A 674 -36.21 6.01 -4.70
N LEU A 675 -35.07 6.18 -5.37
CA LEU A 675 -33.79 6.51 -4.76
C LEU A 675 -33.77 7.93 -4.17
N ILE A 676 -34.30 8.93 -4.88
CA ILE A 676 -34.10 10.35 -4.54
C ILE A 676 -35.41 11.04 -4.16
N PHE A 677 -36.40 10.97 -5.03
CA PHE A 677 -37.58 11.84 -4.94
C PHE A 677 -38.67 11.30 -3.98
N SER A 678 -38.74 9.98 -3.79
CA SER A 678 -39.71 9.32 -2.91
C SER A 678 -39.50 9.67 -1.43
N LYS A 679 -38.27 9.99 -1.04
CA LYS A 679 -37.88 10.40 0.32
C LYS A 679 -37.59 11.90 0.44
N HIS A 680 -37.95 12.69 -0.57
CA HIS A 680 -37.76 14.14 -0.61
C HIS A 680 -36.30 14.59 -0.41
N ILE A 681 -35.33 13.81 -0.90
CA ILE A 681 -33.92 14.17 -0.86
C ILE A 681 -33.70 15.35 -1.80
N SER A 682 -33.54 16.54 -1.22
CA SER A 682 -33.53 17.81 -1.94
C SER A 682 -32.15 18.45 -2.01
N ASN A 683 -31.25 18.08 -1.09
CA ASN A 683 -29.88 18.56 -1.04
C ASN A 683 -29.02 17.90 -2.13
N GLU A 684 -28.26 18.69 -2.89
CA GLU A 684 -27.42 18.19 -3.99
C GLU A 684 -26.31 17.24 -3.51
N LEU A 685 -25.76 17.45 -2.30
CA LEU A 685 -24.75 16.55 -1.73
C LEU A 685 -25.34 15.18 -1.38
N GLU A 686 -26.56 15.16 -0.84
CA GLU A 686 -27.29 13.91 -0.50
C GLU A 686 -27.84 13.19 -1.74
N LYS A 687 -28.06 13.90 -2.86
CA LYS A 687 -28.42 13.27 -4.14
C LYS A 687 -27.23 12.63 -4.85
N VAL A 688 -26.04 13.20 -4.65
CA VAL A 688 -24.79 12.72 -5.24
C VAL A 688 -24.21 11.54 -4.45
N ARG A 689 -24.33 11.59 -3.13
CA ARG A 689 -24.06 10.44 -2.25
C ARG A 689 -25.09 9.34 -2.48
#